data_AF-A0A4X2L5B9-F1
#
_entry.id   AF-A0A4X2L5B9-F1
#
_cell.length_a   1.000
_cell.length_b   1.000
_cell.length_c   1.000
_cell.angle_alpha   90.00
_cell.angle_beta   90.00
_cell.angle_gamma   90.00
#
_symmetry.space_group_name_H-M   'P 1'
#
loop_
_entity.id
_entity.type
_entity.pdbx_description
1 polymer ?
#
loop_
_entity_poly.entity_id
_entity_poly.type
_entity_poly.pdbx_seq_one_letter_code
_entity_poly.pdbx_strand_id
1 'polypeptide(L)'
;MAADAVASRLARQEQDICWLTAEIGLLKEQQQPQPGPETGPGPWPWPRWACSPSPELERLRGENEKLRYRLQHLRRSLKAELGRQPEQPQGAAGAQVTRSRGLEGSAQLCSGPDFIEDRLTLYETLKREHDTLLAHRAANESKLIKIMLIDGKIVEGESWKTTPYQVAAGISQGLADNTVIAKVNGELWDLDRPLEEDSTIELLRFDNEEAQAVYWHSSAHILGEAMESYYGGCLCYGPPIENGFYYDMYIEDRGVSSTEFPILENMCKTIMKEKQPFERLEISKEILLDMFKYNKFKCRILNEKVDTPTTTVYRCGPLIDLCRGPHVRHTGKIKAIKIFKNSSTYWEGKADMETLQRIYGISFPDNKMMKTWEKFQEEAKNRDHRKIGKEQELFFFHDLSPGSCFFLPRGAFIYNTLVNFIKEEYHQRNFTEVVSPNVYNCKLWETSGHWQHYSENMFSFDVEKETFALKPMNCPGHCLMFAHRPRSWREMPIRIADFGVLHRNELSGTLSGLTRVRRFQQDDAHIFCMMEQIEEEMKGCLEFLQSVYTVFGFSFQLNFSTRPENFLGEIEIWDQAEKQLQNSLNEFGEPWKLNPGDGAFYGPKIDIKIKDAIGRYHQCGTIQLDFQLPIRFNLTYVSKDGDDKTRPVIIHRAILGSVERMIAILSENYGGKWPFWLSPRQVMVIPIGPTCEEYALQARIRVTI
;
A
#
# COMPACT_ATOMS: atom_id res chain seq x y z
N MET A 1 -31.06 -1.52 32.67
CA MET A 1 -29.61 -1.85 32.85
C MET A 1 -28.69 -0.85 32.15
N ALA A 2 -28.76 -0.65 30.82
CA ALA A 2 -27.91 0.36 30.14
C ALA A 2 -28.32 1.81 30.48
N ALA A 3 -29.62 2.14 30.38
CA ALA A 3 -30.13 3.48 30.65
C ALA A 3 -29.90 3.94 32.10
N ASP A 4 -30.05 3.04 33.08
CA ASP A 4 -29.81 3.36 34.50
C ASP A 4 -28.34 3.67 34.79
N ALA A 5 -27.43 2.96 34.11
CA ALA A 5 -25.99 3.18 34.22
C ALA A 5 -25.59 4.51 33.58
N VAL A 6 -26.19 4.88 32.43
CA VAL A 6 -25.98 6.16 31.76
C VAL A 6 -26.57 7.31 32.59
N ALA A 7 -27.77 7.14 33.17
CA ALA A 7 -28.41 8.12 34.05
C ALA A 7 -27.60 8.38 35.33
N SER A 8 -27.07 7.33 35.96
CA SER A 8 -26.20 7.46 37.15
C SER A 8 -24.90 8.20 36.83
N ARG A 9 -24.32 7.96 35.66
CA ARG A 9 -23.11 8.64 35.18
C ARG A 9 -23.39 10.11 34.84
N LEU A 10 -24.57 10.40 34.30
CA LEU A 10 -25.04 11.77 34.03
C LEU A 10 -25.16 12.56 35.33
N ALA A 11 -25.86 12.03 36.34
CA ALA A 11 -26.08 12.68 37.62
C ALA A 11 -24.76 13.03 38.34
N ARG A 12 -23.76 12.13 38.25
CA ARG A 12 -22.42 12.39 38.81
C ARG A 12 -21.71 13.55 38.10
N GLN A 13 -21.76 13.61 36.77
CA GLN A 13 -21.14 14.70 36.02
C GLN A 13 -21.86 16.05 36.21
N GLU A 14 -23.18 16.05 36.43
CA GLU A 14 -23.92 17.27 36.79
C GLU A 14 -23.46 17.82 38.16
N GLN A 15 -23.22 16.95 39.14
CA GLN A 15 -22.66 17.34 40.44
C GLN A 15 -21.25 17.93 40.31
N ASP A 16 -20.38 17.31 39.50
CA ASP A 16 -19.02 17.78 39.28
C ASP A 16 -18.99 19.18 38.61
N ILE A 17 -19.90 19.45 37.67
CA ILE A 17 -20.05 20.78 37.04
C ILE A 17 -20.55 21.81 38.04
N CYS A 18 -21.53 21.46 38.89
CA CYS A 18 -22.01 22.36 39.94
C CYS A 18 -20.90 22.75 40.91
N TRP A 19 -20.09 21.76 41.34
CA TRP A 19 -18.95 22.01 42.23
C TRP A 19 -17.91 22.92 41.57
N LEU A 20 -17.47 22.61 40.34
CA LEU A 20 -16.51 23.44 39.62
C LEU A 20 -17.03 24.85 39.33
N THR A 21 -18.33 25.01 39.10
CA THR A 21 -18.95 26.32 38.85
C THR A 21 -18.96 27.17 40.13
N ALA A 22 -19.21 26.56 41.29
CA ALA A 22 -19.11 27.23 42.59
C ALA A 22 -17.67 27.64 42.92
N GLU A 23 -16.69 26.77 42.66
CA GLU A 23 -15.27 27.03 42.90
C GLU A 23 -14.74 28.18 42.01
N ILE A 24 -15.12 28.19 40.72
CA ILE A 24 -14.82 29.30 39.80
C ILE A 24 -15.46 30.62 40.29
N GLY A 25 -16.62 30.56 40.93
CA GLY A 25 -17.29 31.71 41.54
C GLY A 25 -16.49 32.29 42.71
N LEU A 26 -16.08 31.43 43.65
CA LEU A 26 -15.27 31.81 44.82
C LEU A 26 -13.93 32.45 44.42
N LEU A 27 -13.22 31.85 43.47
CA LEU A 27 -11.94 32.37 42.97
C LEU A 27 -12.10 33.71 42.23
N LYS A 28 -13.28 33.99 41.67
CA LYS A 28 -13.61 35.26 41.02
C LYS A 28 -13.92 36.36 42.03
N GLU A 29 -14.54 36.03 43.15
CA GLU A 29 -14.79 36.97 44.27
C GLU A 29 -13.49 37.37 44.98
N GLN A 30 -12.54 36.43 45.14
CA GLN A 30 -11.21 36.70 45.71
C GLN A 30 -10.32 37.61 44.84
N GLN A 31 -10.67 37.82 43.56
CA GLN A 31 -9.94 38.69 42.63
C GLN A 31 -10.51 40.12 42.52
N GLN A 32 -11.54 40.49 43.30
CA GLN A 32 -12.06 41.87 43.30
C GLN A 32 -11.17 42.83 44.12
N PRO A 33 -10.82 44.02 43.61
CA PRO A 33 -10.04 45.01 44.36
C PRO A 33 -10.87 45.73 45.44
N GLN A 34 -10.30 45.91 46.62
CA GLN A 34 -10.86 46.73 47.72
C GLN A 34 -10.68 48.24 47.44
N PRO A 35 -11.64 49.12 47.77
CA PRO A 35 -11.53 50.57 47.53
C PRO A 35 -10.62 51.26 48.56
N GLY A 36 -9.58 51.96 48.10
CA GLY A 36 -8.72 52.85 48.90
C GLY A 36 -9.17 54.32 48.83
N PRO A 37 -8.71 55.20 49.76
CA PRO A 37 -9.33 56.50 50.00
C PRO A 37 -9.01 57.56 48.93
N GLU A 38 -9.98 58.44 48.71
CA GLU A 38 -9.99 59.54 47.73
C GLU A 38 -8.91 60.61 48.01
N THR A 39 -8.15 61.01 46.99
CA THR A 39 -7.42 62.28 46.97
C THR A 39 -7.38 62.91 45.56
N GLY A 40 -7.97 64.11 45.44
CA GLY A 40 -7.47 65.26 44.67
C GLY A 40 -7.59 65.28 43.12
N PRO A 41 -8.05 66.39 42.50
CA PRO A 41 -8.31 66.46 41.06
C PRO A 41 -7.05 66.84 40.26
N GLY A 42 -6.70 66.04 39.26
CA GLY A 42 -5.66 66.31 38.27
C GLY A 42 -6.04 65.74 36.89
N PRO A 43 -5.62 66.35 35.77
CA PRO A 43 -6.46 66.37 34.57
C PRO A 43 -5.98 65.41 33.48
N TRP A 44 -6.21 64.09 33.58
CA TRP A 44 -6.13 63.16 32.43
C TRP A 44 -6.93 61.87 32.71
N PRO A 45 -7.78 61.36 31.79
CA PRO A 45 -8.50 60.11 31.99
C PRO A 45 -7.67 58.93 31.47
N TRP A 46 -6.99 58.21 32.37
CA TRP A 46 -6.53 56.84 32.12
C TRP A 46 -7.31 55.90 33.07
N PRO A 47 -8.00 54.85 32.58
CA PRO A 47 -8.47 53.78 33.45
C PRO A 47 -7.31 52.85 33.78
N ARG A 48 -7.11 52.62 35.08
CA ARG A 48 -6.08 51.77 35.65
C ARG A 48 -6.65 50.37 35.92
N TRP A 49 -5.94 49.35 35.41
CA TRP A 49 -5.94 47.92 35.79
C TRP A 49 -7.11 47.02 35.36
N ALA A 50 -6.94 46.29 34.26
CA ALA A 50 -7.52 44.97 34.09
C ALA A 50 -6.56 43.94 34.74
N CYS A 51 -6.96 43.34 35.86
CA CYS A 51 -6.28 42.14 36.36
C CYS A 51 -6.50 40.99 35.37
N SER A 52 -5.42 40.46 34.79
CA SER A 52 -5.47 39.21 34.05
C SER A 52 -5.91 38.07 34.99
N PRO A 53 -6.83 37.18 34.57
CA PRO A 53 -7.28 36.08 35.41
C PRO A 53 -6.11 35.16 35.78
N SER A 54 -6.08 34.69 37.04
CA SER A 54 -5.08 33.71 37.50
C SER A 54 -5.04 32.48 36.55
N PRO A 55 -3.85 31.94 36.21
CA PRO A 55 -3.71 30.72 35.41
C PRO A 55 -4.53 29.52 35.93
N GLU A 56 -4.76 29.48 37.25
CA GLU A 56 -5.60 28.46 37.89
C GLU A 56 -7.09 28.61 37.53
N LEU A 57 -7.57 29.86 37.43
CA LEU A 57 -8.95 30.16 37.02
C LEU A 57 -9.17 29.79 35.54
N GLU A 58 -8.18 30.01 34.68
CA GLU A 58 -8.24 29.61 33.27
C GLU A 58 -8.23 28.08 33.10
N ARG A 59 -7.41 27.38 33.89
CA ARG A 59 -7.39 25.90 33.89
C ARG A 59 -8.76 25.33 34.30
N LEU A 60 -9.33 25.83 35.40
CA LEU A 60 -10.65 25.37 35.89
C LEU A 60 -11.79 25.71 34.92
N ARG A 61 -11.73 26.85 34.22
CA ARG A 61 -12.68 27.18 33.14
C ARG A 61 -12.60 26.18 31.99
N GLY A 62 -11.39 25.84 31.55
CA GLY A 62 -11.19 24.84 30.49
C GLY A 62 -11.66 23.43 30.88
N GLU A 63 -11.49 23.04 32.14
CA GLU A 63 -12.01 21.77 32.67
C GLU A 63 -13.55 21.76 32.74
N ASN A 64 -14.17 22.86 33.18
CA ASN A 64 -15.63 23.00 33.25
C ASN A 64 -16.26 22.93 31.83
N GLU A 65 -15.64 23.56 30.83
CA GLU A 65 -16.10 23.54 29.45
C GLU A 65 -16.04 22.12 28.82
N LYS A 66 -14.95 21.39 29.07
CA LYS A 66 -14.80 19.98 28.64
C LYS A 66 -15.85 19.08 29.27
N LEU A 67 -16.19 19.28 30.55
CA LEU A 67 -17.22 18.51 31.23
C LEU A 67 -18.62 18.83 30.69
N ARG A 68 -18.95 20.10 30.43
CA ARG A 68 -20.21 20.49 29.79
C ARG A 68 -20.40 19.85 28.42
N TYR A 69 -19.33 19.78 27.62
CA TYR A 69 -19.35 19.10 26.32
C TYR A 69 -19.64 17.59 26.45
N ARG A 70 -18.96 16.91 27.39
CA ARG A 70 -19.22 15.48 27.69
C ARG A 70 -20.65 15.23 28.15
N LEU A 71 -21.21 16.14 28.96
CA LEU A 71 -22.56 16.06 29.46
C LEU A 71 -23.61 16.14 28.33
N GLN A 72 -23.37 17.02 27.34
CA GLN A 72 -24.23 17.13 26.17
C GLN A 72 -24.26 15.82 25.36
N HIS A 73 -23.11 15.14 25.24
CA HIS A 73 -23.01 13.83 24.59
C HIS A 73 -23.74 12.71 25.37
N LEU A 74 -23.62 12.69 26.70
CA LEU A 74 -24.34 11.72 27.53
C LEU A 74 -25.85 11.93 27.49
N ARG A 75 -26.35 13.19 27.49
CA ARG A 75 -27.78 13.49 27.33
C ARG A 75 -28.33 12.99 25.99
N ARG A 76 -27.57 13.17 24.90
CA ARG A 76 -27.95 12.64 23.57
C ARG A 76 -27.99 11.11 23.57
N SER A 77 -27.03 10.47 24.21
CA SER A 77 -26.96 9.01 24.33
C SER A 77 -28.12 8.44 25.15
N LEU A 78 -28.45 9.07 26.28
CA LEU A 78 -29.59 8.67 27.12
C LEU A 78 -30.93 8.87 26.38
N LYS A 79 -31.08 9.94 25.60
CA LYS A 79 -32.29 10.17 24.78
C LYS A 79 -32.44 9.11 23.69
N ALA A 80 -31.34 8.64 23.10
CA ALA A 80 -31.35 7.55 22.12
C ALA A 80 -31.70 6.20 22.76
N GLU A 81 -31.25 5.94 24.00
CA GLU A 81 -31.62 4.72 24.73
C GLU A 81 -33.07 4.72 25.20
N LEU A 82 -33.60 5.86 25.67
CA LEU A 82 -35.00 6.01 26.11
C LEU A 82 -36.02 6.01 24.96
N GLY A 83 -35.57 6.25 23.72
CA GLY A 83 -36.42 6.24 22.51
C GLY A 83 -36.75 4.84 21.97
N ARG A 84 -36.17 3.77 22.54
CA ARG A 84 -36.50 2.38 22.18
C ARG A 84 -37.72 1.91 22.97
N GLN A 85 -38.90 1.86 22.33
CA GLN A 85 -40.08 1.21 22.92
C GLN A 85 -39.97 -0.33 22.79
N PRO A 86 -40.34 -1.10 23.83
CA PRO A 86 -40.51 -2.55 23.73
C PRO A 86 -41.98 -2.90 23.43
N GLU A 87 -42.23 -3.72 22.39
CA GLU A 87 -43.52 -4.37 22.18
C GLU A 87 -43.79 -5.40 23.30
N GLN A 88 -45.01 -5.37 23.85
CA GLN A 88 -45.48 -6.29 24.90
C GLN A 88 -45.98 -7.62 24.31
N PRO A 89 -45.66 -8.77 24.92
CA PRO A 89 -46.39 -10.01 24.70
C PRO A 89 -47.47 -10.21 25.79
N GLN A 90 -48.68 -10.57 25.36
CA GLN A 90 -49.72 -11.10 26.22
C GLN A 90 -49.48 -12.58 26.51
N GLY A 91 -49.62 -12.99 27.77
CA GLY A 91 -50.20 -14.29 28.10
C GLY A 91 -49.33 -15.28 28.89
N ALA A 92 -49.79 -15.52 30.13
CA ALA A 92 -49.70 -16.76 30.92
C ALA A 92 -48.45 -17.05 31.77
N ALA A 93 -48.63 -16.67 33.04
CA ALA A 93 -48.06 -17.18 34.29
C ALA A 93 -47.74 -18.69 34.37
N GLY A 94 -46.78 -19.01 35.24
CA GLY A 94 -46.77 -20.26 36.01
C GLY A 94 -45.41 -20.93 36.16
N ALA A 95 -44.70 -20.60 37.24
CA ALA A 95 -43.40 -21.16 37.61
C ALA A 95 -43.45 -22.65 38.01
N GLN A 96 -42.39 -23.43 37.70
CA GLN A 96 -41.58 -24.15 38.72
C GLN A 96 -40.35 -24.90 38.17
N VAL A 97 -39.22 -24.54 38.77
CA VAL A 97 -37.92 -25.21 38.99
C VAL A 97 -37.82 -26.73 38.71
N THR A 98 -36.78 -27.15 37.97
CA THR A 98 -35.80 -28.19 38.37
C THR A 98 -34.57 -28.27 37.45
N ARG A 99 -33.44 -28.67 38.06
CA ARG A 99 -32.06 -28.70 37.54
C ARG A 99 -31.83 -29.79 36.46
N SER A 100 -31.03 -29.48 35.42
CA SER A 100 -29.66 -30.00 35.19
C SER A 100 -29.25 -30.13 33.69
N ARG A 101 -27.98 -29.73 33.42
CA ARG A 101 -27.07 -30.10 32.32
C ARG A 101 -27.41 -29.70 30.87
N GLY A 102 -26.48 -28.98 30.24
CA GLY A 102 -26.30 -28.96 28.79
C GLY A 102 -25.60 -27.70 28.29
N LEU A 103 -24.35 -27.84 27.82
CA LEU A 103 -23.67 -26.86 26.99
C LEU A 103 -24.41 -26.75 25.65
N GLU A 104 -25.04 -25.62 25.35
CA GLU A 104 -25.48 -25.25 24.00
C GLU A 104 -25.73 -23.74 23.95
N GLY A 105 -24.71 -22.97 23.55
CA GLY A 105 -24.88 -21.60 23.10
C GLY A 105 -25.09 -21.63 21.59
N SER A 106 -26.34 -21.76 21.15
CA SER A 106 -26.70 -21.62 19.74
C SER A 106 -26.40 -20.19 19.30
N ALA A 107 -25.51 -20.06 18.30
CA ALA A 107 -25.38 -18.83 17.54
C ALA A 107 -26.73 -18.57 16.86
N GLN A 108 -27.36 -17.44 17.18
CA GLN A 108 -28.47 -16.91 16.39
C GLN A 108 -27.94 -16.61 14.99
N LEU A 109 -28.21 -17.51 14.04
CA LEU A 109 -28.17 -17.20 12.61
C LEU A 109 -29.27 -16.18 12.34
N CYS A 110 -28.90 -14.95 11.98
CA CYS A 110 -29.82 -14.00 11.36
C CYS A 110 -30.42 -14.65 10.11
N SER A 111 -31.71 -14.44 9.85
CA SER A 111 -32.33 -14.75 8.56
C SER A 111 -31.51 -14.09 7.44
N GLY A 112 -31.13 -14.85 6.42
CA GLY A 112 -30.31 -14.36 5.31
C GLY A 112 -31.01 -13.22 4.55
N PRO A 113 -30.26 -12.38 3.80
CA PRO A 113 -30.84 -11.30 3.02
C PRO A 113 -31.90 -11.77 2.02
N ASP A 114 -33.04 -11.07 1.96
CA ASP A 114 -34.21 -11.43 1.12
C ASP A 114 -33.87 -11.61 -0.37
N PHE A 115 -32.83 -10.93 -0.87
CA PHE A 115 -32.43 -11.00 -2.29
C PHE A 115 -31.79 -12.33 -2.70
N ILE A 116 -31.30 -13.15 -1.76
CA ILE A 116 -30.56 -14.38 -2.09
C ILE A 116 -31.50 -15.40 -2.75
N GLU A 117 -32.72 -15.53 -2.24
CA GLU A 117 -33.70 -16.51 -2.74
C GLU A 117 -34.18 -16.17 -4.16
N ASP A 118 -34.50 -14.90 -4.42
CA ASP A 118 -34.87 -14.40 -5.75
C ASP A 118 -33.75 -14.63 -6.77
N ARG A 119 -32.51 -14.28 -6.39
CA ARG A 119 -31.31 -14.43 -7.23
C ARG A 119 -31.06 -15.90 -7.59
N LEU A 120 -31.18 -16.79 -6.62
CA LEU A 120 -31.00 -18.24 -6.83
C LEU A 120 -32.09 -18.83 -7.71
N THR A 121 -33.35 -18.43 -7.51
CA THR A 121 -34.47 -18.91 -8.33
C THR A 121 -34.30 -18.54 -9.81
N LEU A 122 -33.85 -17.30 -10.07
CA LEU A 122 -33.52 -16.84 -11.42
C LEU A 122 -32.36 -17.65 -12.01
N TYR A 123 -31.27 -17.84 -11.25
CA TYR A 123 -30.12 -18.63 -11.69
C TYR A 123 -30.48 -20.07 -12.02
N GLU A 124 -31.27 -20.75 -11.18
CA GLU A 124 -31.70 -22.13 -11.42
C GLU A 124 -32.56 -22.29 -12.68
N THR A 125 -33.29 -21.24 -13.06
CA THR A 125 -34.04 -21.22 -14.31
C THR A 125 -33.09 -21.14 -15.51
N LEU A 126 -32.16 -20.19 -15.48
CA LEU A 126 -31.15 -20.00 -16.53
C LEU A 126 -30.20 -21.20 -16.66
N LYS A 127 -29.85 -21.83 -15.53
CA LYS A 127 -29.00 -23.02 -15.49
C LYS A 127 -29.65 -24.20 -16.19
N ARG A 128 -30.95 -24.44 -15.95
CA ARG A 128 -31.71 -25.50 -16.63
C ARG A 128 -31.78 -25.29 -18.14
N GLU A 129 -31.99 -24.05 -18.58
CA GLU A 129 -31.98 -23.70 -20.01
C GLU A 129 -30.60 -23.95 -20.63
N HIS A 130 -29.53 -23.50 -19.94
CA HIS A 130 -28.16 -23.70 -20.39
C HIS A 130 -27.77 -25.19 -20.47
N ASP A 131 -28.11 -25.98 -19.45
CA ASP A 131 -27.81 -27.42 -19.42
C ASP A 131 -28.55 -28.18 -20.51
N THR A 132 -29.79 -27.78 -20.81
CA THR A 132 -30.56 -28.33 -21.92
C THR A 132 -29.87 -28.04 -23.26
N LEU A 133 -29.36 -26.82 -23.43
CA LEU A 133 -28.63 -26.42 -24.63
C LEU A 133 -27.29 -27.15 -24.77
N LEU A 134 -26.53 -27.30 -23.67
CA LEU A 134 -25.30 -28.09 -23.67
C LEU A 134 -25.57 -29.57 -23.97
N ALA A 135 -26.61 -30.16 -23.40
CA ALA A 135 -26.99 -31.55 -23.68
C ALA A 135 -27.40 -31.72 -25.15
N HIS A 136 -28.11 -30.75 -25.72
CA HIS A 136 -28.43 -30.75 -27.15
C HIS A 136 -27.18 -30.69 -28.02
N ARG A 137 -26.22 -29.81 -27.73
CA ARG A 137 -24.94 -29.74 -28.46
C ARG A 137 -24.14 -31.02 -28.32
N ALA A 138 -24.05 -31.58 -27.11
CA ALA A 138 -23.37 -32.84 -26.88
C ALA A 138 -24.02 -34.01 -27.65
N ALA A 139 -25.34 -34.02 -27.82
CA ALA A 139 -26.04 -35.05 -28.58
C ALA A 139 -25.93 -34.88 -30.10
N ASN A 140 -26.02 -33.65 -30.61
CA ASN A 140 -26.23 -33.38 -32.03
C ASN A 140 -25.01 -32.79 -32.75
N GLU A 141 -24.05 -32.21 -32.02
CA GLU A 141 -22.90 -31.48 -32.55
C GLU A 141 -21.56 -32.07 -32.09
N SER A 142 -21.56 -33.15 -31.31
CA SER A 142 -20.34 -33.83 -30.87
C SER A 142 -19.60 -34.47 -32.04
N LYS A 143 -18.28 -34.24 -32.08
CA LYS A 143 -17.34 -34.76 -33.07
C LYS A 143 -16.14 -35.34 -32.34
N LEU A 144 -15.46 -36.28 -32.98
CA LEU A 144 -14.17 -36.77 -32.48
C LEU A 144 -13.15 -35.64 -32.54
N ILE A 145 -12.51 -35.36 -31.42
CA ILE A 145 -11.46 -34.34 -31.28
C ILE A 145 -10.15 -34.98 -30.82
N LYS A 146 -9.04 -34.41 -31.27
CA LYS A 146 -7.69 -34.78 -30.86
C LYS A 146 -7.19 -33.82 -29.79
N ILE A 147 -6.82 -34.39 -28.65
CA ILE A 147 -6.35 -33.65 -27.49
C ILE A 147 -4.87 -33.93 -27.31
N MET A 148 -4.02 -32.94 -27.57
CA MET A 148 -2.57 -33.05 -27.43
C MET A 148 -2.14 -32.59 -26.04
N LEU A 149 -1.44 -33.46 -25.32
CA LEU A 149 -0.80 -33.14 -24.05
C LEU A 149 0.61 -32.57 -24.29
N ILE A 150 1.17 -31.87 -23.29
CA ILE A 150 2.53 -31.29 -23.37
C ILE A 150 3.62 -32.33 -23.67
N ASP A 151 3.44 -33.58 -23.22
CA ASP A 151 4.38 -34.67 -23.47
C ASP A 151 4.33 -35.21 -24.92
N GLY A 152 3.51 -34.59 -25.77
CA GLY A 152 3.28 -34.98 -27.16
C GLY A 152 2.29 -36.13 -27.32
N LYS A 153 1.73 -36.67 -26.23
CA LYS A 153 0.73 -37.74 -26.30
C LYS A 153 -0.59 -37.18 -26.79
N ILE A 154 -1.23 -37.91 -27.70
CA ILE A 154 -2.55 -37.58 -28.23
C ILE A 154 -3.59 -38.49 -27.56
N VAL A 155 -4.62 -37.87 -27.00
CA VAL A 155 -5.79 -38.52 -26.42
C VAL A 155 -7.00 -38.21 -27.31
N GLU A 156 -7.79 -39.23 -27.64
CA GLU A 156 -9.04 -39.03 -28.37
C GLU A 156 -10.16 -38.63 -27.40
N GLY A 157 -10.95 -37.64 -27.78
CA GLY A 157 -12.11 -37.18 -27.03
C GLY A 157 -13.30 -36.88 -27.95
N GLU A 158 -14.42 -36.50 -27.35
CA GLU A 158 -15.61 -36.03 -28.05
C GLU A 158 -15.90 -34.58 -27.67
N SER A 159 -16.08 -33.71 -28.68
CA SER A 159 -16.44 -32.31 -28.44
C SER A 159 -17.76 -32.20 -27.67
N TRP A 160 -17.87 -31.17 -26.84
CA TRP A 160 -19.00 -30.91 -25.94
C TRP A 160 -19.23 -31.96 -24.84
N LYS A 161 -18.38 -33.00 -24.75
CA LYS A 161 -18.47 -34.04 -23.70
C LYS A 161 -17.18 -34.21 -22.91
N THR A 162 -16.04 -34.30 -23.61
CA THR A 162 -14.75 -34.51 -22.96
C THR A 162 -14.30 -33.23 -22.26
N THR A 163 -13.95 -33.33 -20.97
CA THR A 163 -13.46 -32.21 -20.17
C THR A 163 -11.96 -32.38 -19.84
N PRO A 164 -11.23 -31.29 -19.55
CA PRO A 164 -9.84 -31.40 -19.07
C PRO A 164 -9.71 -32.26 -17.81
N TYR A 165 -10.71 -32.25 -16.92
CA TYR A 165 -10.72 -33.13 -15.75
C TYR A 165 -10.77 -34.62 -16.13
N GLN A 166 -11.61 -35.00 -17.09
CA GLN A 166 -11.70 -36.39 -17.56
C GLN A 166 -10.39 -36.85 -18.21
N VAL A 167 -9.74 -35.98 -18.99
CA VAL A 167 -8.42 -36.24 -19.57
C VAL A 167 -7.38 -36.45 -18.45
N ALA A 168 -7.36 -35.57 -17.45
CA ALA A 168 -6.46 -35.70 -16.31
C ALA A 168 -6.70 -37.01 -15.51
N ALA A 169 -7.97 -37.36 -15.28
CA ALA A 169 -8.36 -38.58 -14.58
C ALA A 169 -7.98 -39.85 -15.35
N GLY A 170 -8.05 -39.80 -16.68
CA GLY A 170 -7.59 -40.87 -17.57
C GLY A 170 -6.07 -41.09 -17.52
N ILE A 171 -5.28 -40.08 -17.16
CA ILE A 171 -3.83 -40.22 -16.92
C ILE A 171 -3.59 -40.81 -15.53
N SER A 172 -4.09 -40.13 -14.50
CA SER A 172 -4.13 -40.67 -13.13
C SER A 172 -5.07 -39.85 -12.24
N GLN A 173 -5.76 -40.52 -11.32
CA GLN A 173 -6.64 -39.85 -10.38
C GLN A 173 -5.88 -38.83 -9.50
N GLY A 174 -4.65 -39.16 -9.10
CA GLY A 174 -3.80 -38.26 -8.31
C GLY A 174 -3.40 -36.99 -9.06
N LEU A 175 -3.23 -37.04 -10.39
CA LEU A 175 -3.02 -35.84 -11.20
C LEU A 175 -4.28 -34.99 -11.23
N ALA A 176 -5.42 -35.59 -11.59
CA ALA A 176 -6.72 -34.89 -11.65
C ALA A 176 -7.10 -34.21 -10.32
N ASP A 177 -6.78 -34.84 -9.20
CA ASP A 177 -7.07 -34.29 -7.88
C ASP A 177 -6.16 -33.14 -7.48
N ASN A 178 -4.93 -33.09 -7.99
CA ASN A 178 -3.96 -32.03 -7.71
C ASN A 178 -3.96 -30.90 -8.75
N THR A 179 -4.56 -31.11 -9.93
CA THR A 179 -4.73 -30.05 -10.93
C THR A 179 -5.69 -28.98 -10.40
N VAL A 180 -5.27 -27.72 -10.53
CA VAL A 180 -6.06 -26.54 -10.14
C VAL A 180 -6.89 -26.06 -11.32
N ILE A 181 -6.25 -25.91 -12.48
CA ILE A 181 -6.86 -25.39 -13.71
C ILE A 181 -6.19 -26.01 -14.94
N ALA A 182 -6.84 -25.94 -16.10
CA ALA A 182 -6.24 -26.32 -17.38
C ALA A 182 -5.95 -25.08 -18.23
N LYS A 183 -4.99 -25.18 -19.13
CA LYS A 183 -4.77 -24.26 -20.23
C LYS A 183 -5.10 -24.99 -21.53
N VAL A 184 -6.06 -24.48 -22.28
CA VAL A 184 -6.56 -25.06 -23.53
C VAL A 184 -6.19 -24.09 -24.65
N ASN A 185 -5.34 -24.51 -25.59
CA ASN A 185 -4.87 -23.65 -26.70
C ASN A 185 -4.24 -22.32 -26.23
N GLY A 186 -3.57 -22.33 -25.08
CA GLY A 186 -2.93 -21.15 -24.50
C GLY A 186 -3.84 -20.28 -23.62
N GLU A 187 -5.13 -20.61 -23.48
CA GLU A 187 -6.07 -19.87 -22.63
C GLU A 187 -6.48 -20.66 -21.38
N LEU A 188 -6.67 -19.98 -20.24
CA LEU A 188 -7.10 -20.64 -19.00
C LEU A 188 -8.55 -21.13 -19.11
N TRP A 189 -8.78 -22.37 -18.68
CA TRP A 189 -10.02 -23.10 -18.93
C TRP A 189 -10.45 -23.95 -17.73
N ASP A 190 -11.72 -23.83 -17.32
CA ASP A 190 -12.27 -24.61 -16.21
C ASP A 190 -12.16 -26.11 -16.45
N LEU A 191 -11.80 -26.86 -15.41
CA LEU A 191 -11.56 -28.31 -15.52
C LEU A 191 -12.82 -29.10 -15.90
N ASP A 192 -14.00 -28.60 -15.56
CA ASP A 192 -15.29 -29.21 -15.89
C ASP A 192 -15.93 -28.63 -17.17
N ARG A 193 -15.32 -27.61 -17.79
CA ARG A 193 -15.83 -27.05 -19.04
C ARG A 193 -15.47 -27.99 -20.20
N PRO A 194 -16.46 -28.47 -20.98
CA PRO A 194 -16.20 -29.34 -22.13
C PRO A 194 -15.31 -28.68 -23.17
N LEU A 195 -14.52 -29.49 -23.86
CA LEU A 195 -13.71 -29.07 -24.99
C LEU A 195 -14.58 -28.97 -26.23
N GLU A 196 -14.42 -27.89 -26.99
CA GLU A 196 -15.26 -27.59 -28.15
C GLU A 196 -14.63 -28.10 -29.46
N GLU A 197 -13.30 -28.13 -29.53
CA GLU A 197 -12.53 -28.45 -30.74
C GLU A 197 -11.21 -29.19 -30.39
N ASP A 198 -10.45 -29.54 -31.42
CA ASP A 198 -9.07 -30.03 -31.29
C ASP A 198 -8.25 -29.05 -30.45
N SER A 199 -7.57 -29.58 -29.45
CA SER A 199 -6.98 -28.74 -28.41
C SER A 199 -5.66 -29.26 -27.89
N THR A 200 -4.81 -28.31 -27.53
CA THR A 200 -3.60 -28.55 -26.72
C THR A 200 -3.96 -28.28 -25.26
N ILE A 201 -3.68 -29.25 -24.38
CA ILE A 201 -3.99 -29.16 -22.95
C ILE A 201 -2.72 -29.19 -22.12
N GLU A 202 -2.61 -28.19 -21.27
CA GLU A 202 -1.65 -28.12 -20.17
C GLU A 202 -2.41 -28.16 -18.84
N LEU A 203 -2.03 -29.07 -17.95
CA LEU A 203 -2.65 -29.21 -16.63
C LEU A 203 -1.80 -28.46 -15.60
N LEU A 204 -2.33 -27.37 -15.06
CA LEU A 204 -1.61 -26.51 -14.12
C LEU A 204 -1.93 -26.90 -12.67
N ARG A 205 -0.89 -27.07 -11.87
CA ARG A 205 -1.01 -27.29 -10.41
C ARG A 205 -0.63 -26.00 -9.67
N PHE A 206 -0.73 -26.01 -8.35
CA PHE A 206 -0.50 -24.83 -7.51
C PHE A 206 0.96 -24.30 -7.53
N ASP A 207 1.89 -25.01 -8.16
CA ASP A 207 3.27 -24.55 -8.37
C ASP A 207 3.41 -23.51 -9.50
N ASN A 208 2.39 -23.34 -10.33
CA ASN A 208 2.36 -22.35 -11.41
C ASN A 208 1.67 -21.04 -10.97
N GLU A 209 2.20 -19.88 -11.38
CA GLU A 209 1.68 -18.55 -11.02
C GLU A 209 0.23 -18.30 -11.52
N GLU A 210 -0.11 -18.72 -12.75
CA GLU A 210 -1.47 -18.59 -13.30
C GLU A 210 -2.46 -19.44 -12.49
N ALA A 211 -2.06 -20.65 -12.09
CA ALA A 211 -2.88 -21.51 -11.24
C ALA A 211 -3.05 -20.95 -9.82
N GLN A 212 -2.00 -20.33 -9.23
CA GLN A 212 -2.12 -19.66 -7.94
C GLN A 212 -3.12 -18.50 -8.00
N ALA A 213 -3.09 -17.70 -9.08
CA ALA A 213 -4.05 -16.63 -9.29
C ALA A 213 -5.50 -17.15 -9.35
N VAL A 214 -5.77 -18.20 -10.14
CA VAL A 214 -7.10 -18.83 -10.22
C VAL A 214 -7.54 -19.43 -8.88
N TYR A 215 -6.61 -20.05 -8.16
CA TYR A 215 -6.86 -20.63 -6.85
C TYR A 215 -7.24 -19.58 -5.80
N TRP A 216 -6.50 -18.47 -5.75
CA TRP A 216 -6.80 -17.35 -4.84
C TRP A 216 -8.05 -16.59 -5.27
N HIS A 217 -8.32 -16.48 -6.56
CA HIS A 217 -9.56 -15.91 -7.05
C HIS A 217 -10.79 -16.73 -6.62
N SER A 218 -10.70 -18.05 -6.68
CA SER A 218 -11.74 -18.94 -6.13
C SER A 218 -11.88 -18.81 -4.61
N SER A 219 -10.77 -18.54 -3.91
CA SER A 219 -10.78 -18.30 -2.47
C SER A 219 -11.42 -16.95 -2.11
N ALA A 220 -11.29 -15.94 -2.97
CA ALA A 220 -12.01 -14.69 -2.85
C ALA A 220 -13.52 -14.92 -2.90
N HIS A 221 -14.04 -15.78 -3.79
CA HIS A 221 -15.47 -16.09 -3.83
C HIS A 221 -15.96 -16.75 -2.53
N ILE A 222 -15.19 -17.67 -1.94
CA ILE A 222 -15.53 -18.26 -0.63
C ILE A 222 -15.62 -17.16 0.45
N LEU A 223 -14.68 -16.21 0.44
CA LEU A 223 -14.72 -15.08 1.36
C LEU A 223 -15.92 -14.16 1.07
N GLY A 224 -16.25 -13.93 -0.20
CA GLY A 224 -17.41 -13.15 -0.64
C GLY A 224 -18.72 -13.73 -0.12
N GLU A 225 -18.90 -15.04 -0.21
CA GLU A 225 -20.07 -15.75 0.34
C GLU A 225 -20.18 -15.57 1.85
N ALA A 226 -19.06 -15.75 2.57
CA ALA A 226 -19.02 -15.55 4.01
C ALA A 226 -19.32 -14.09 4.40
N MET A 227 -18.83 -13.12 3.63
CA MET A 227 -19.06 -11.69 3.84
C MET A 227 -20.51 -11.30 3.55
N GLU A 228 -21.09 -11.75 2.44
CA GLU A 228 -22.49 -11.50 2.08
C GLU A 228 -23.43 -12.08 3.16
N SER A 229 -23.13 -13.29 3.64
CA SER A 229 -23.92 -13.95 4.69
C SER A 229 -23.79 -13.27 6.07
N TYR A 230 -22.59 -12.80 6.44
CA TYR A 230 -22.34 -12.26 7.78
C TYR A 230 -22.66 -10.77 7.93
N TYR A 231 -22.35 -9.98 6.90
CA TYR A 231 -22.54 -8.53 6.93
C TYR A 231 -23.77 -8.05 6.17
N GLY A 232 -24.28 -8.83 5.20
CA GLY A 232 -25.38 -8.40 4.32
C GLY A 232 -25.02 -7.22 3.40
N GLY A 233 -23.73 -6.93 3.24
CA GLY A 233 -23.23 -5.81 2.44
C GLY A 233 -23.23 -6.08 0.93
N CYS A 234 -23.01 -5.03 0.15
CA CYS A 234 -22.91 -5.15 -1.32
C CYS A 234 -21.48 -5.50 -1.73
N LEU A 235 -21.28 -6.72 -2.23
CA LEU A 235 -20.01 -7.18 -2.78
C LEU A 235 -19.60 -6.37 -4.02
N CYS A 236 -18.31 -6.04 -4.12
CA CYS A 236 -17.74 -5.20 -5.17
C CYS A 236 -16.70 -6.00 -5.99
N TYR A 237 -15.42 -5.89 -5.64
CA TYR A 237 -14.29 -6.50 -6.36
C TYR A 237 -13.58 -7.55 -5.50
N GLY A 238 -13.27 -8.71 -6.09
CA GLY A 238 -12.55 -9.80 -5.42
C GLY A 238 -11.38 -10.39 -6.22
N PRO A 239 -10.36 -9.60 -6.62
CA PRO A 239 -9.27 -10.11 -7.44
C PRO A 239 -8.24 -10.90 -6.62
N PRO A 240 -7.52 -11.83 -7.27
CA PRO A 240 -6.28 -12.36 -6.70
C PRO A 240 -5.20 -11.26 -6.69
N ILE A 241 -4.27 -11.36 -5.74
CA ILE A 241 -3.08 -10.51 -5.64
C ILE A 241 -1.84 -11.39 -5.47
N GLU A 242 -0.66 -10.80 -5.60
CA GLU A 242 0.57 -11.49 -5.26
C GLU A 242 0.51 -12.00 -3.81
N ASN A 243 0.62 -13.32 -3.63
CA ASN A 243 0.51 -14.00 -2.33
C ASN A 243 -0.86 -13.87 -1.64
N GLY A 244 -1.97 -13.90 -2.38
CA GLY A 244 -3.30 -14.06 -1.80
C GLY A 244 -4.42 -13.43 -2.60
N PHE A 245 -5.40 -12.87 -1.91
CA PHE A 245 -6.55 -12.19 -2.49
C PHE A 245 -7.11 -11.14 -1.54
N TYR A 246 -7.97 -10.27 -2.06
CA TYR A 246 -8.84 -9.47 -1.22
C TYR A 246 -10.27 -9.48 -1.75
N TYR A 247 -11.20 -9.07 -0.90
CA TYR A 247 -12.57 -8.80 -1.32
C TYR A 247 -13.06 -7.46 -0.76
N ASP A 248 -13.60 -6.62 -1.65
CA ASP A 248 -14.19 -5.33 -1.34
C ASP A 248 -15.70 -5.45 -1.17
N MET A 249 -16.22 -4.84 -0.12
CA MET A 249 -17.65 -4.80 0.15
C MET A 249 -18.06 -3.43 0.69
N TYR A 250 -19.17 -2.93 0.19
CA TYR A 250 -19.81 -1.75 0.74
C TYR A 250 -20.72 -2.14 1.90
N ILE A 251 -20.54 -1.47 3.02
CA ILE A 251 -21.35 -1.58 4.22
C ILE A 251 -21.65 -0.14 4.65
N GLU A 252 -22.93 0.20 4.79
CA GLU A 252 -23.33 1.60 4.98
C GLU A 252 -22.88 2.17 6.34
N ASP A 253 -23.24 1.50 7.43
CA ASP A 253 -23.01 2.01 8.80
C ASP A 253 -22.14 1.10 9.69
N ARG A 254 -21.31 0.24 9.09
CA ARG A 254 -20.45 -0.69 9.84
C ARG A 254 -19.08 -0.89 9.18
N GLY A 255 -18.03 -0.85 10.01
CA GLY A 255 -16.67 -1.25 9.61
C GLY A 255 -16.39 -2.70 9.95
N VAL A 256 -15.37 -3.26 9.29
CA VAL A 256 -14.83 -4.60 9.63
C VAL A 256 -13.84 -4.46 10.79
N SER A 257 -13.90 -5.37 11.77
CA SER A 257 -12.92 -5.43 12.87
C SER A 257 -12.10 -6.72 12.80
N SER A 258 -10.82 -6.63 13.19
CA SER A 258 -9.93 -7.80 13.30
C SER A 258 -10.42 -8.87 14.30
N THR A 259 -11.27 -8.48 15.25
CA THR A 259 -11.92 -9.41 16.19
C THR A 259 -12.93 -10.35 15.51
N GLU A 260 -13.39 -10.01 14.30
CA GLU A 260 -14.38 -10.77 13.53
C GLU A 260 -13.71 -11.80 12.58
N PHE A 261 -12.37 -11.72 12.39
CA PHE A 261 -11.65 -12.63 11.50
C PHE A 261 -11.86 -14.12 11.84
N PRO A 262 -11.84 -14.55 13.12
CA PRO A 262 -12.09 -15.95 13.45
C PRO A 262 -13.49 -16.42 13.04
N ILE A 263 -14.49 -15.54 13.05
CA ILE A 263 -15.87 -15.85 12.66
C ILE A 263 -15.92 -16.09 11.14
N LEU A 264 -15.38 -15.16 10.36
CA LEU A 264 -15.29 -15.27 8.91
C LEU A 264 -14.47 -16.49 8.47
N GLU A 265 -13.33 -16.76 9.12
CA GLU A 265 -12.51 -17.94 8.86
C GLU A 265 -13.29 -19.24 9.13
N ASN A 266 -14.10 -19.29 10.18
CA ASN A 266 -14.92 -20.46 10.48
C ASN A 266 -16.04 -20.65 9.45
N MET A 267 -16.69 -19.58 8.99
CA MET A 267 -17.67 -19.64 7.90
C MET A 267 -17.03 -20.15 6.61
N CYS A 268 -15.86 -19.60 6.22
CA CYS A 268 -15.11 -20.09 5.06
C CYS A 268 -14.77 -21.58 5.18
N LYS A 269 -14.37 -22.05 6.37
CA LYS A 269 -14.09 -23.48 6.62
C LYS A 269 -15.34 -24.34 6.50
N THR A 270 -16.53 -23.83 6.85
CA THR A 270 -17.81 -24.53 6.63
C THR A 270 -18.08 -24.66 5.13
N ILE A 271 -17.99 -23.57 4.37
CA ILE A 271 -18.15 -23.54 2.91
C ILE A 271 -17.17 -24.49 2.21
N MET A 272 -15.91 -24.52 2.65
CA MET A 272 -14.89 -25.46 2.13
C MET A 272 -15.25 -26.93 2.40
N LYS A 273 -15.89 -27.24 3.53
CA LYS A 273 -16.31 -28.61 3.87
C LYS A 273 -17.52 -29.07 3.06
N GLU A 274 -18.39 -28.15 2.66
CA GLU A 274 -19.56 -28.42 1.83
C GLU A 274 -19.18 -28.83 0.40
N LYS A 275 -17.97 -28.47 -0.06
CA LYS A 275 -17.48 -28.78 -1.42
C LYS A 275 -18.43 -28.28 -2.52
N GLN A 276 -18.97 -27.08 -2.33
CA GLN A 276 -19.85 -26.44 -3.30
C GLN A 276 -19.14 -26.34 -4.66
N PRO A 277 -19.79 -26.74 -5.77
CA PRO A 277 -19.21 -26.64 -7.11
C PRO A 277 -19.19 -25.19 -7.59
N PHE A 278 -18.21 -24.84 -8.42
CA PHE A 278 -18.21 -23.58 -9.15
C PHE A 278 -18.91 -23.78 -10.50
N GLU A 279 -20.06 -23.12 -10.67
CA GLU A 279 -20.90 -23.28 -11.86
C GLU A 279 -20.82 -22.02 -12.73
N ARG A 280 -20.26 -22.16 -13.92
CA ARG A 280 -20.15 -21.09 -14.91
C ARG A 280 -21.43 -20.99 -15.73
N LEU A 281 -21.94 -19.77 -15.92
CA LEU A 281 -22.96 -19.46 -16.92
C LEU A 281 -22.59 -18.20 -17.69
N GLU A 282 -23.04 -18.14 -18.95
CA GLU A 282 -22.98 -16.94 -19.77
C GLU A 282 -24.40 -16.40 -19.95
N ILE A 283 -24.64 -15.16 -19.52
CA ILE A 283 -25.97 -14.57 -19.38
C ILE A 283 -25.98 -13.18 -20.04
N SER A 284 -27.12 -12.75 -20.58
CA SER A 284 -27.27 -11.42 -21.17
C SER A 284 -27.17 -10.31 -20.12
N LYS A 285 -26.69 -9.15 -20.55
CA LYS A 285 -26.51 -7.98 -19.69
C LYS A 285 -27.82 -7.52 -19.04
N GLU A 286 -28.95 -7.62 -19.75
CA GLU A 286 -30.26 -7.18 -19.26
C GLU A 286 -30.74 -8.05 -18.09
N ILE A 287 -30.60 -9.38 -18.20
CA ILE A 287 -30.98 -10.32 -17.15
C ILE A 287 -30.09 -10.13 -15.92
N LEU A 288 -28.80 -9.85 -16.12
CA LEU A 288 -27.87 -9.59 -15.03
C LEU A 288 -28.16 -8.28 -14.29
N LEU A 289 -28.62 -7.24 -15.00
CA LEU A 289 -29.06 -5.99 -14.37
C LEU A 289 -30.29 -6.20 -13.48
N ASP A 290 -31.23 -7.06 -13.87
CA ASP A 290 -32.36 -7.43 -13.01
C ASP A 290 -31.91 -8.31 -11.82
N MET A 291 -31.05 -9.30 -12.08
CA MET A 291 -30.48 -10.19 -11.05
C MET A 291 -29.75 -9.42 -9.94
N PHE A 292 -28.96 -8.41 -10.31
CA PHE A 292 -28.16 -7.62 -9.38
C PHE A 292 -28.78 -6.28 -9.01
N LYS A 293 -30.08 -6.06 -9.24
CA LYS A 293 -30.76 -4.77 -8.98
C LYS A 293 -30.57 -4.22 -7.56
N TYR A 294 -30.37 -5.10 -6.58
CA TYR A 294 -30.12 -4.74 -5.18
C TYR A 294 -28.69 -4.22 -4.93
N ASN A 295 -27.73 -4.56 -5.80
CA ASN A 295 -26.32 -4.20 -5.67
C ASN A 295 -25.92 -3.14 -6.69
N LYS A 296 -25.96 -1.87 -6.26
CA LYS A 296 -25.60 -0.71 -7.09
C LYS A 296 -24.21 -0.82 -7.74
N PHE A 297 -23.25 -1.48 -7.09
CA PHE A 297 -21.87 -1.59 -7.57
C PHE A 297 -21.75 -2.60 -8.72
N LYS A 298 -22.44 -3.75 -8.63
CA LYS A 298 -22.50 -4.73 -9.72
C LYS A 298 -23.20 -4.15 -10.94
N CYS A 299 -24.28 -3.38 -10.74
CA CYS A 299 -24.94 -2.64 -11.83
C CYS A 299 -24.02 -1.59 -12.48
N ARG A 300 -23.24 -0.83 -11.70
CA ARG A 300 -22.22 0.09 -12.25
C ARG A 300 -21.18 -0.66 -13.09
N ILE A 301 -20.65 -1.78 -12.59
CA ILE A 301 -19.69 -2.62 -13.34
C ILE A 301 -20.27 -3.10 -14.67
N LEU A 302 -21.53 -3.59 -14.66
CA LEU A 302 -22.20 -4.01 -15.89
C LEU A 302 -22.35 -2.85 -16.89
N ASN A 303 -22.74 -1.66 -16.42
CA ASN A 303 -22.97 -0.53 -17.30
C ASN A 303 -21.68 0.08 -17.86
N GLU A 304 -20.62 0.15 -17.06
CA GLU A 304 -19.39 0.88 -17.38
C GLU A 304 -18.29 0.00 -18.00
N LYS A 305 -18.26 -1.31 -17.70
CA LYS A 305 -17.12 -2.20 -18.05
C LYS A 305 -17.49 -3.40 -18.91
N VAL A 306 -18.77 -3.62 -19.17
CA VAL A 306 -19.25 -4.72 -20.02
C VAL A 306 -19.81 -4.14 -21.32
N ASP A 307 -18.98 -4.18 -22.36
CA ASP A 307 -19.34 -3.72 -23.72
C ASP A 307 -19.95 -4.83 -24.58
N THR A 308 -19.92 -6.07 -24.09
CA THR A 308 -20.48 -7.24 -24.77
C THR A 308 -21.96 -7.45 -24.40
N PRO A 309 -22.77 -8.05 -25.29
CA PRO A 309 -24.18 -8.34 -25.01
C PRO A 309 -24.36 -9.39 -23.91
N THR A 310 -23.41 -10.31 -23.77
CA THR A 310 -23.35 -11.32 -22.73
C THR A 310 -22.12 -11.15 -21.86
N THR A 311 -22.20 -11.60 -20.62
CA THR A 311 -21.04 -11.76 -19.74
C THR A 311 -21.23 -12.98 -18.85
N THR A 312 -20.16 -13.40 -18.20
CA THR A 312 -20.14 -14.61 -17.39
C THR A 312 -20.42 -14.34 -15.92
N VAL A 313 -21.13 -15.27 -15.31
CA VAL A 313 -21.31 -15.37 -13.87
C VAL A 313 -20.83 -16.72 -13.37
N TYR A 314 -20.38 -16.73 -12.12
CA TYR A 314 -20.08 -17.95 -11.40
C TYR A 314 -20.96 -18.05 -10.17
N ARG A 315 -21.57 -19.22 -9.99
CA ARG A 315 -22.22 -19.59 -8.74
C ARG A 315 -21.31 -20.48 -7.91
N CYS A 316 -21.29 -20.22 -6.61
CA CYS A 316 -20.67 -21.04 -5.58
C CYS A 316 -21.65 -21.12 -4.41
N GLY A 317 -22.39 -22.22 -4.31
CA GLY A 317 -23.46 -22.37 -3.32
C GLY A 317 -24.52 -21.25 -3.43
N PRO A 318 -24.78 -20.46 -2.37
CA PRO A 318 -25.71 -19.35 -2.41
C PRO A 318 -25.15 -18.10 -3.11
N LEU A 319 -23.82 -17.97 -3.25
CA LEU A 319 -23.17 -16.82 -3.89
C LEU A 319 -23.28 -16.92 -5.41
N ILE A 320 -23.69 -15.82 -6.05
CA ILE A 320 -23.61 -15.63 -7.50
C ILE A 320 -22.85 -14.34 -7.75
N ASP A 321 -21.77 -14.41 -8.54
CA ASP A 321 -20.87 -13.28 -8.74
C ASP A 321 -20.54 -13.04 -10.22
N LEU A 322 -20.37 -11.76 -10.58
CA LEU A 322 -19.91 -11.32 -11.91
C LEU A 322 -18.42 -11.59 -12.02
N CYS A 323 -18.06 -12.59 -12.82
CA CYS A 323 -16.69 -13.04 -12.92
C CYS A 323 -16.42 -13.68 -14.28
N ARG A 324 -15.28 -13.36 -14.90
CA ARG A 324 -14.79 -14.00 -16.14
C ARG A 324 -14.28 -15.43 -15.91
N GLY A 325 -13.82 -15.70 -14.69
CA GLY A 325 -13.17 -16.93 -14.29
C GLY A 325 -11.80 -17.08 -14.95
N PRO A 326 -11.28 -18.32 -15.01
CA PRO A 326 -11.90 -19.55 -14.51
C PRO A 326 -11.80 -19.72 -12.99
N HIS A 327 -12.40 -20.79 -12.46
CA HIS A 327 -12.36 -21.18 -11.05
C HIS A 327 -11.90 -22.63 -10.84
N VAL A 328 -11.55 -22.95 -9.59
CA VAL A 328 -11.34 -24.36 -9.18
C VAL A 328 -12.68 -25.11 -9.23
N ARG A 329 -12.66 -26.44 -9.40
CA ARG A 329 -13.89 -27.25 -9.54
C ARG A 329 -14.90 -27.08 -8.39
N HIS A 330 -14.41 -27.05 -7.16
CA HIS A 330 -15.26 -26.93 -5.97
C HIS A 330 -14.49 -26.33 -4.79
N THR A 331 -15.21 -25.73 -3.84
CA THR A 331 -14.63 -25.03 -2.67
C THR A 331 -13.70 -25.90 -1.83
N GLY A 332 -14.00 -27.20 -1.73
CA GLY A 332 -13.16 -28.16 -1.00
C GLY A 332 -11.80 -28.46 -1.62
N LYS A 333 -11.45 -27.92 -2.79
CA LYS A 333 -10.05 -27.88 -3.27
C LYS A 333 -9.18 -27.00 -2.38
N ILE A 334 -9.79 -25.99 -1.77
CA ILE A 334 -9.12 -25.14 -0.81
C ILE A 334 -9.06 -25.85 0.53
N LYS A 335 -7.86 -26.02 1.10
CA LYS A 335 -7.64 -26.78 2.35
C LYS A 335 -7.30 -25.91 3.55
N ALA A 336 -6.52 -24.86 3.33
CA ALA A 336 -6.17 -23.88 4.35
C ALA A 336 -6.53 -22.49 3.87
N ILE A 337 -7.16 -21.68 4.73
CA ILE A 337 -7.49 -20.28 4.47
C ILE A 337 -7.23 -19.47 5.74
N LYS A 338 -6.69 -18.26 5.58
CA LYS A 338 -6.38 -17.34 6.66
C LYS A 338 -6.78 -15.92 6.27
N ILE A 339 -7.49 -15.23 7.14
CA ILE A 339 -7.80 -13.80 7.01
C ILE A 339 -6.85 -13.06 7.93
N PHE A 340 -6.09 -12.11 7.39
CA PHE A 340 -4.95 -11.53 8.12
C PHE A 340 -4.95 -10.00 8.20
N LYS A 341 -5.74 -9.32 7.38
CA LYS A 341 -5.77 -7.85 7.34
C LYS A 341 -7.11 -7.37 6.81
N ASN A 342 -7.57 -6.23 7.31
CA ASN A 342 -8.63 -5.43 6.72
C ASN A 342 -8.13 -4.00 6.47
N SER A 343 -8.72 -3.32 5.51
CA SER A 343 -8.48 -1.90 5.23
C SER A 343 -9.73 -1.22 4.68
N SER A 344 -9.66 0.08 4.48
CA SER A 344 -10.68 0.87 3.80
C SER A 344 -10.13 1.35 2.45
N THR A 345 -10.96 1.40 1.42
CA THR A 345 -10.62 1.96 0.09
C THR A 345 -11.81 2.74 -0.45
N TYR A 346 -11.57 3.63 -1.43
CA TYR A 346 -12.65 4.29 -2.15
C TYR A 346 -12.98 3.54 -3.44
N TRP A 347 -14.23 3.65 -3.90
CA TRP A 347 -14.63 3.15 -5.22
C TRP A 347 -13.77 3.79 -6.31
N GLU A 348 -13.14 2.95 -7.14
CA GLU A 348 -12.14 3.34 -8.16
C GLU A 348 -10.97 4.21 -7.65
N GLY A 349 -10.72 4.23 -6.34
CA GLY A 349 -9.68 5.07 -5.74
C GLY A 349 -10.01 6.56 -5.70
N LYS A 350 -11.26 6.95 -6.00
CA LYS A 350 -11.73 8.34 -6.03
C LYS A 350 -12.25 8.76 -4.65
N ALA A 351 -11.59 9.70 -3.99
CA ALA A 351 -11.87 10.07 -2.59
C ALA A 351 -13.27 10.67 -2.34
N ASP A 352 -13.93 11.15 -3.40
CA ASP A 352 -15.29 11.68 -3.43
C ASP A 352 -16.37 10.58 -3.53
N MET A 353 -15.98 9.33 -3.77
CA MET A 353 -16.89 8.19 -3.95
C MET A 353 -17.10 7.37 -2.67
N GLU A 354 -17.99 6.38 -2.73
CA GLU A 354 -18.30 5.52 -1.59
C GLU A 354 -17.07 4.78 -1.03
N THR A 355 -17.02 4.69 0.30
CA THR A 355 -15.98 3.97 1.03
C THR A 355 -16.34 2.48 1.12
N LEU A 356 -15.40 1.61 0.74
CA LEU A 356 -15.51 0.16 0.75
C LEU A 356 -14.62 -0.44 1.84
N GLN A 357 -15.09 -1.52 2.46
CA GLN A 357 -14.31 -2.35 3.36
C GLN A 357 -13.60 -3.44 2.57
N ARG A 358 -12.28 -3.47 2.64
CA ARG A 358 -11.42 -4.46 2.00
C ARG A 358 -10.93 -5.49 3.01
N ILE A 359 -11.18 -6.77 2.77
CA ILE A 359 -10.67 -7.87 3.60
C ILE A 359 -9.64 -8.67 2.80
N TYR A 360 -8.45 -8.87 3.36
CA TYR A 360 -7.37 -9.65 2.75
C TYR A 360 -7.33 -11.07 3.31
N GLY A 361 -7.18 -12.03 2.41
CA GLY A 361 -7.03 -13.43 2.72
C GLY A 361 -5.90 -14.09 1.94
N ILE A 362 -5.44 -15.23 2.45
CA ILE A 362 -4.55 -16.13 1.74
C ILE A 362 -5.01 -17.57 1.95
N SER A 363 -4.77 -18.42 0.96
CA SER A 363 -5.16 -19.82 1.00
C SER A 363 -4.12 -20.72 0.33
N PHE A 364 -4.10 -21.99 0.74
CA PHE A 364 -3.15 -23.00 0.26
C PHE A 364 -3.80 -24.38 0.12
N PRO A 365 -3.29 -25.23 -0.80
CA PRO A 365 -3.79 -26.58 -1.02
C PRO A 365 -3.44 -27.53 0.12
N ASP A 366 -2.54 -27.14 1.03
CA ASP A 366 -2.21 -27.91 2.22
C ASP A 366 -1.88 -27.03 3.44
N ASN A 367 -2.00 -27.61 4.63
CA ASN A 367 -1.72 -26.93 5.90
C ASN A 367 -0.22 -26.71 6.16
N LYS A 368 0.68 -27.42 5.48
CA LYS A 368 2.13 -27.26 5.66
C LYS A 368 2.59 -25.95 5.03
N MET A 369 2.09 -25.63 3.83
CA MET A 369 2.32 -24.35 3.16
C MET A 369 1.78 -23.19 4.00
N MET A 370 0.60 -23.34 4.61
CA MET A 370 0.06 -22.33 5.54
C MET A 370 1.00 -22.07 6.71
N LYS A 371 1.52 -23.13 7.37
CA LYS A 371 2.48 -22.97 8.47
C LYS A 371 3.79 -22.33 8.02
N THR A 372 4.29 -22.67 6.84
CA THR A 372 5.48 -22.03 6.26
C THR A 372 5.24 -20.55 6.02
N TRP A 373 4.07 -20.19 5.47
CA TRP A 373 3.67 -18.80 5.29
C TRP A 373 3.53 -18.06 6.62
N GLU A 374 2.88 -18.65 7.63
CA GLU A 374 2.73 -18.06 8.97
C GLU A 374 4.09 -17.77 9.61
N LYS A 375 5.02 -18.73 9.54
CA LYS A 375 6.40 -18.55 10.03
C LYS A 375 7.11 -17.40 9.32
N PHE A 376 6.95 -17.31 8.00
CA PHE A 376 7.52 -16.23 7.21
C PHE A 376 6.90 -14.86 7.55
N GLN A 377 5.59 -14.79 7.79
CA GLN A 377 4.92 -13.57 8.25
C GLN A 377 5.37 -13.15 9.65
N GLU A 378 5.59 -14.10 10.56
CA GLU A 378 6.11 -13.83 11.89
C GLU A 378 7.54 -13.29 11.84
N GLU A 379 8.40 -13.89 11.02
CA GLU A 379 9.75 -13.39 10.78
C GLU A 379 9.74 -11.99 10.16
N ALA A 380 8.87 -11.75 9.17
CA ALA A 380 8.69 -10.44 8.57
C ALA A 380 8.20 -9.37 9.57
N LYS A 381 7.28 -9.72 10.47
CA LYS A 381 6.81 -8.81 11.54
C LYS A 381 7.91 -8.49 12.55
N ASN A 382 8.77 -9.47 12.87
CA ASN A 382 9.91 -9.26 13.75
C ASN A 382 11.00 -8.40 13.12
N ARG A 383 11.11 -8.43 11.79
CA ARG A 383 12.05 -7.61 11.01
C ARG A 383 11.50 -6.24 10.62
N ASP A 384 10.27 -5.90 10.99
CA ASP A 384 9.67 -4.61 10.64
C ASP A 384 10.49 -3.45 11.23
N HIS A 385 10.99 -2.57 10.36
CA HIS A 385 11.84 -1.44 10.76
C HIS A 385 11.14 -0.51 11.77
N ARG A 386 9.81 -0.45 11.81
CA ARG A 386 9.06 0.37 12.78
C ARG A 386 9.15 -0.22 14.18
N LYS A 387 9.10 -1.56 14.28
CA LYS A 387 9.29 -2.28 15.53
C LYS A 387 10.73 -2.14 16.00
N ILE A 388 11.69 -2.44 15.12
CA ILE A 388 13.13 -2.31 15.40
C ILE A 388 13.49 -0.87 15.80
N GLY A 389 13.00 0.11 15.03
CA GLY A 389 13.27 1.52 15.26
C GLY A 389 12.79 2.00 16.63
N LYS A 390 11.65 1.49 17.11
CA LYS A 390 11.16 1.73 18.47
C LYS A 390 11.99 0.99 19.53
N GLU A 391 12.23 -0.30 19.34
CA GLU A 391 12.97 -1.15 20.31
C GLU A 391 14.41 -0.70 20.51
N GLN A 392 15.05 -0.19 19.46
CA GLN A 392 16.44 0.28 19.49
C GLN A 392 16.57 1.80 19.71
N GLU A 393 15.46 2.52 19.83
CA GLU A 393 15.43 3.98 20.00
C GLU A 393 16.15 4.70 18.84
N LEU A 394 15.85 4.31 17.60
CA LEU A 394 16.44 4.91 16.40
C LEU A 394 15.66 6.15 15.97
N PHE A 395 14.33 6.08 15.99
CA PHE A 395 13.48 7.16 15.51
C PHE A 395 12.04 7.07 16.05
N PHE A 396 11.30 8.16 15.93
CA PHE A 396 9.85 8.19 16.15
C PHE A 396 9.15 9.13 15.16
N PHE A 397 7.82 9.06 15.12
CA PHE A 397 6.96 9.95 14.34
C PHE A 397 5.98 10.67 15.26
N HIS A 398 5.56 11.88 14.87
CA HIS A 398 4.63 12.70 15.65
C HIS A 398 3.54 13.29 14.74
N ASP A 399 2.31 13.34 15.23
CA ASP A 399 1.13 13.78 14.44
C ASP A 399 1.20 15.25 13.98
N LEU A 400 2.04 16.06 14.63
CA LEU A 400 2.31 17.45 14.22
C LEU A 400 3.20 17.55 12.97
N SER A 401 3.88 16.47 12.58
CA SER A 401 4.64 16.39 11.33
C SER A 401 4.48 15.00 10.71
N PRO A 402 3.28 14.67 10.21
CA PRO A 402 2.99 13.33 9.70
C PRO A 402 3.88 13.04 8.51
N GLY A 403 4.47 11.84 8.47
CA GLY A 403 5.38 11.45 7.41
C GLY A 403 6.76 12.11 7.47
N SER A 404 7.08 12.85 8.54
CA SER A 404 8.42 13.38 8.80
C SER A 404 9.00 12.70 10.04
N CYS A 405 10.15 12.07 9.86
CA CYS A 405 10.76 11.26 10.91
C CYS A 405 11.62 12.10 11.87
N PHE A 406 11.52 11.81 13.17
CA PHE A 406 12.43 12.32 14.18
C PHE A 406 13.50 11.26 14.49
N PHE A 407 14.71 11.47 13.99
CA PHE A 407 15.84 10.60 14.31
C PHE A 407 16.37 10.90 15.71
N LEU A 408 16.42 9.87 16.55
CA LEU A 408 17.03 9.89 17.88
C LEU A 408 18.56 9.71 17.74
N PRO A 409 19.38 9.93 18.79
CA PRO A 409 20.84 9.93 18.68
C PRO A 409 21.42 8.69 17.98
N ARG A 410 20.86 7.50 18.23
CA ARG A 410 21.30 6.25 17.58
C ARG A 410 20.90 6.17 16.11
N GLY A 411 19.70 6.61 15.75
CA GLY A 411 19.29 6.68 14.35
C GLY A 411 20.06 7.75 13.58
N ALA A 412 20.34 8.89 14.21
CA ALA A 412 21.15 9.96 13.65
C ALA A 412 22.60 9.51 13.39
N PHE A 413 23.17 8.66 14.26
CA PHE A 413 24.47 8.03 14.00
C PHE A 413 24.44 7.22 12.71
N ILE A 414 23.50 6.29 12.55
CA ILE A 414 23.34 5.47 11.34
C ILE A 414 23.16 6.38 10.11
N TYR A 415 22.29 7.38 10.23
CA TYR A 415 22.02 8.37 9.18
C TYR A 415 23.29 9.07 8.70
N ASN A 416 24.05 9.65 9.63
CA ASN A 416 25.28 10.39 9.31
C ASN A 416 26.37 9.47 8.77
N THR A 417 26.48 8.25 9.31
CA THR A 417 27.43 7.24 8.82
C THR A 417 27.14 6.86 7.37
N LEU A 418 25.87 6.68 6.99
CA LEU A 418 25.48 6.43 5.59
C LEU A 418 25.78 7.62 4.68
N VAL A 419 25.45 8.83 5.12
CA VAL A 419 25.74 10.06 4.36
C VAL A 419 27.25 10.22 4.14
N ASN A 420 28.05 10.05 5.19
CA ASN A 420 29.51 10.16 5.12
C ASN A 420 30.12 9.10 4.19
N PHE A 421 29.65 7.86 4.27
CA PHE A 421 30.09 6.79 3.38
C PHE A 421 29.88 7.15 1.90
N ILE A 422 28.69 7.67 1.54
CA ILE A 422 28.44 8.09 0.16
C ILE A 422 29.25 9.33 -0.24
N LYS A 423 29.48 10.27 0.69
CA LYS A 423 30.37 11.42 0.45
C LYS A 423 31.81 11.00 0.17
N GLU A 424 32.33 9.99 0.86
CA GLU A 424 33.65 9.43 0.58
C GLU A 424 33.71 8.85 -0.84
N GLU A 425 32.67 8.14 -1.27
CA GLU A 425 32.58 7.62 -2.64
C GLU A 425 32.44 8.73 -3.69
N TYR A 426 31.78 9.86 -3.36
CA TYR A 426 31.74 11.06 -4.20
C TYR A 426 33.13 11.65 -4.43
N HIS A 427 33.93 11.78 -3.37
CA HIS A 427 35.29 12.30 -3.47
C HIS A 427 36.18 11.41 -4.36
N GLN A 428 36.06 10.08 -4.24
CA GLN A 428 36.80 9.14 -5.08
C GLN A 428 36.42 9.23 -6.58
N ARG A 429 35.21 9.70 -6.89
CA ARG A 429 34.64 9.75 -8.26
C ARG A 429 34.47 11.16 -8.80
N ASN A 430 35.15 12.14 -8.20
CA ASN A 430 35.16 13.54 -8.64
C ASN A 430 33.77 14.19 -8.71
N PHE A 431 32.87 13.84 -7.79
CA PHE A 431 31.63 14.58 -7.57
C PHE A 431 31.91 15.82 -6.72
N THR A 432 31.27 16.93 -7.08
CA THR A 432 31.33 18.17 -6.30
C THR A 432 30.04 18.32 -5.50
N GLU A 433 30.15 18.32 -4.17
CA GLU A 433 29.00 18.57 -3.31
C GLU A 433 28.58 20.04 -3.39
N VAL A 434 27.26 20.27 -3.46
CA VAL A 434 26.65 21.59 -3.42
C VAL A 434 25.52 21.65 -2.39
N VAL A 435 25.11 22.86 -2.04
CA VAL A 435 23.95 23.10 -1.19
C VAL A 435 23.00 24.04 -1.91
N SER A 436 21.77 23.60 -2.15
CA SER A 436 20.74 24.38 -2.84
C SER A 436 19.58 24.78 -1.92
N PRO A 437 18.88 25.90 -2.17
CA PRO A 437 17.69 26.31 -1.39
C PRO A 437 16.61 25.23 -1.28
N ASN A 438 15.78 25.32 -0.23
CA ASN A 438 14.65 24.42 -0.01
C ASN A 438 13.32 24.95 -0.55
N VAL A 439 13.21 26.27 -0.72
CA VAL A 439 11.99 26.97 -1.13
C VAL A 439 12.29 27.72 -2.42
N TYR A 440 11.42 27.57 -3.41
CA TYR A 440 11.54 28.27 -4.70
C TYR A 440 10.20 28.87 -5.11
N ASN A 441 10.26 29.95 -5.89
CA ASN A 441 9.11 30.47 -6.61
C ASN A 441 8.62 29.43 -7.64
N CYS A 442 7.30 29.28 -7.79
CA CYS A 442 6.70 28.29 -8.68
C CYS A 442 7.12 28.40 -10.16
N LYS A 443 7.55 29.58 -10.62
CA LYS A 443 8.13 29.79 -11.96
C LYS A 443 9.29 28.83 -12.27
N LEU A 444 10.05 28.40 -11.27
CA LEU A 444 11.11 27.39 -11.46
C LEU A 444 10.52 26.04 -11.92
N TRP A 445 9.44 25.62 -11.27
CA TRP A 445 8.78 24.35 -11.53
C TRP A 445 8.02 24.40 -12.86
N GLU A 446 7.42 25.53 -13.19
CA GLU A 446 6.80 25.78 -14.50
C GLU A 446 7.82 25.70 -15.63
N THR A 447 8.98 26.35 -15.47
CA THR A 447 10.09 26.29 -16.44
C THR A 447 10.53 24.84 -16.64
N SER A 448 10.74 24.12 -15.53
CA SER A 448 11.15 22.71 -15.57
C SER A 448 10.09 21.75 -16.12
N GLY A 449 8.80 22.13 -16.13
CA GLY A 449 7.68 21.26 -16.52
C GLY A 449 7.08 20.44 -15.38
N HIS A 450 7.72 20.44 -14.21
CA HIS A 450 7.24 19.69 -13.05
C HIS A 450 5.96 20.27 -12.47
N TRP A 451 5.66 21.56 -12.67
CA TRP A 451 4.41 22.14 -12.18
C TRP A 451 3.18 21.46 -12.80
N GLN A 452 3.21 21.20 -14.12
CA GLN A 452 2.10 20.61 -14.85
C GLN A 452 1.85 19.14 -14.50
N HIS A 453 2.90 18.42 -14.08
CA HIS A 453 2.83 16.97 -13.83
C HIS A 453 2.88 16.59 -12.34
N TYR A 454 3.34 17.49 -11.47
CA TYR A 454 3.69 17.15 -10.08
C TYR A 454 3.17 18.12 -9.03
N SER A 455 2.52 19.23 -9.41
CA SER A 455 2.04 20.27 -8.48
C SER A 455 1.13 19.72 -7.37
N GLU A 456 0.26 18.76 -7.67
CA GLU A 456 -0.62 18.12 -6.68
C GLU A 456 0.15 17.43 -5.53
N ASN A 457 1.37 16.96 -5.83
CA ASN A 457 2.26 16.28 -4.88
C ASN A 457 3.31 17.23 -4.28
N MET A 458 3.16 18.55 -4.43
CA MET A 458 4.05 19.55 -3.87
C MET A 458 3.42 20.28 -2.69
N PHE A 459 4.24 20.68 -1.73
CA PHE A 459 3.82 21.63 -0.71
C PHE A 459 4.03 23.05 -1.24
N SER A 460 2.94 23.73 -1.57
CA SER A 460 2.93 25.12 -2.02
C SER A 460 2.23 26.05 -1.03
N PHE A 461 2.66 27.30 -1.00
CA PHE A 461 2.10 28.35 -0.16
C PHE A 461 2.29 29.72 -0.82
N ASP A 462 1.40 30.66 -0.53
CA ASP A 462 1.46 32.01 -1.11
C ASP A 462 2.30 32.95 -0.24
N VAL A 463 3.18 33.70 -0.89
CA VAL A 463 4.01 34.76 -0.29
C VAL A 463 3.91 35.99 -1.18
N GLU A 464 3.43 37.11 -0.63
CA GLU A 464 3.40 38.41 -1.33
C GLU A 464 2.76 38.37 -2.74
N LYS A 465 1.68 37.59 -2.91
CA LYS A 465 0.94 37.36 -4.17
C LYS A 465 1.64 36.47 -5.19
N GLU A 466 2.77 35.86 -4.84
CA GLU A 466 3.41 34.81 -5.63
C GLU A 466 3.32 33.47 -4.90
N THR A 467 3.17 32.38 -5.65
CA THR A 467 3.17 31.04 -5.07
C THR A 467 4.60 30.52 -5.00
N PHE A 468 4.98 30.05 -3.81
CA PHE A 468 6.23 29.36 -3.54
C PHE A 468 5.95 27.91 -3.22
N ALA A 469 6.95 27.05 -3.42
CA ALA A 469 6.85 25.65 -3.06
C ALA A 469 8.17 25.12 -2.47
N LEU A 470 8.03 24.16 -1.56
CA LEU A 470 9.14 23.33 -1.12
C LEU A 470 9.61 22.44 -2.28
N LYS A 471 10.92 22.29 -2.45
CA LYS A 471 11.47 21.46 -3.52
C LYS A 471 11.09 19.98 -3.37
N PRO A 472 10.50 19.35 -4.40
CA PRO A 472 10.27 17.90 -4.43
C PRO A 472 11.46 17.10 -5.00
N MET A 473 12.43 17.80 -5.60
CA MET A 473 13.66 17.28 -6.23
C MET A 473 14.71 18.38 -6.38
N ASN A 474 15.99 18.03 -6.56
CA ASN A 474 17.08 19.00 -6.67
C ASN A 474 17.37 19.47 -8.11
N CYS A 475 16.92 18.72 -9.12
CA CYS A 475 17.33 18.90 -10.52
C CYS A 475 17.19 20.34 -11.06
N PRO A 476 16.04 21.02 -10.89
CA PRO A 476 15.88 22.39 -11.36
C PRO A 476 16.84 23.38 -10.69
N GLY A 477 17.14 23.20 -9.40
CA GLY A 477 18.14 23.99 -8.69
C GLY A 477 19.54 23.81 -9.28
N HIS A 478 19.93 22.58 -9.60
CA HIS A 478 21.22 22.30 -10.23
C HIS A 478 21.33 22.85 -11.65
N CYS A 479 20.23 22.92 -12.40
CA CYS A 479 20.19 23.59 -13.69
C CYS A 479 20.54 25.09 -13.56
N LEU A 480 20.00 25.77 -12.54
CA LEU A 480 20.37 27.16 -12.24
C LEU A 480 21.86 27.30 -11.88
N MET A 481 22.40 26.36 -11.11
CA MET A 481 23.83 26.34 -10.76
C MET A 481 24.73 26.12 -11.98
N PHE A 482 24.32 25.25 -12.90
CA PHE A 482 25.01 25.07 -14.17
C PHE A 482 24.99 26.37 -14.98
N ALA A 483 23.82 27.00 -15.12
CA ALA A 483 23.59 28.21 -15.90
C ALA A 483 24.21 29.49 -15.30
N HIS A 484 24.64 29.47 -14.03
CA HIS A 484 25.18 30.64 -13.33
C HIS A 484 26.35 31.32 -14.05
N ARG A 485 27.18 30.54 -14.78
CA ARG A 485 28.28 31.07 -15.59
C ARG A 485 28.45 30.29 -16.90
N PRO A 486 29.08 30.89 -17.93
CA PRO A 486 29.45 30.18 -19.15
C PRO A 486 30.29 28.93 -18.85
N ARG A 487 30.04 27.86 -19.62
CA ARG A 487 30.71 26.56 -19.49
C ARG A 487 31.51 26.24 -20.74
N SER A 488 32.71 25.70 -20.56
CA SER A 488 33.54 25.17 -21.65
C SER A 488 33.38 23.65 -21.75
N TRP A 489 33.50 23.09 -22.96
CA TRP A 489 33.60 21.64 -23.17
C TRP A 489 34.71 20.98 -22.32
N ARG A 490 35.77 21.73 -21.95
CA ARG A 490 36.86 21.23 -21.09
C ARG A 490 36.46 20.95 -19.66
N GLU A 491 35.35 21.53 -19.20
CA GLU A 491 34.81 21.29 -17.86
C GLU A 491 33.91 20.05 -17.82
N MET A 492 33.54 19.51 -18.99
CA MET A 492 32.67 18.34 -19.07
C MET A 492 33.47 17.05 -18.88
N PRO A 493 32.98 16.09 -18.07
CA PRO A 493 31.68 16.07 -17.40
C PRO A 493 31.69 16.84 -16.06
N ILE A 494 30.64 17.62 -15.79
CA ILE A 494 30.42 18.30 -14.50
C ILE A 494 29.50 17.43 -13.63
N ARG A 495 30.01 16.97 -12.49
CA ARG A 495 29.27 16.08 -11.57
C ARG A 495 28.89 16.84 -10.29
N ILE A 496 27.61 17.12 -10.10
CA ILE A 496 27.09 17.85 -8.93
C ILE A 496 26.32 16.88 -8.04
N ALA A 497 26.64 16.80 -6.76
CA ALA A 497 25.92 16.01 -5.77
C ALA A 497 25.30 16.90 -4.68
N ASP A 498 24.09 16.59 -4.23
CA ASP A 498 23.38 17.35 -3.19
C ASP A 498 22.58 16.40 -2.29
N PHE A 499 22.89 16.41 -0.99
CA PHE A 499 22.05 15.78 0.05
C PHE A 499 20.94 16.73 0.49
N GLY A 500 20.29 17.41 -0.45
CA GLY A 500 19.29 18.44 -0.20
C GLY A 500 18.03 17.85 0.44
N VAL A 501 17.38 18.61 1.32
CA VAL A 501 16.12 18.19 1.94
C VAL A 501 14.98 18.35 0.94
N LEU A 502 14.30 17.24 0.66
CA LEU A 502 13.19 17.18 -0.29
C LEU A 502 11.86 16.97 0.44
N HIS A 503 10.80 17.53 -0.13
CA HIS A 503 9.44 17.38 0.37
C HIS A 503 8.46 16.97 -0.72
N ARG A 504 7.68 15.92 -0.47
CA ARG A 504 6.59 15.46 -1.33
C ARG A 504 5.31 15.34 -0.51
N ASN A 505 4.21 15.91 -1.00
CA ASN A 505 2.91 15.90 -0.34
C ASN A 505 2.19 14.56 -0.55
N GLU A 506 2.80 13.48 -0.05
CA GLU A 506 2.23 12.15 -0.09
C GLU A 506 0.90 12.09 0.70
N LEU A 507 -0.08 11.35 0.17
CA LEU A 507 -1.35 11.12 0.84
C LEU A 507 -1.13 10.46 2.21
N SER A 508 -1.76 10.99 3.26
CA SER A 508 -1.55 10.55 4.64
C SER A 508 -1.75 9.05 4.85
N GLY A 509 -2.73 8.46 4.17
CA GLY A 509 -3.00 7.01 4.23
C GLY A 509 -1.95 6.12 3.57
N THR A 510 -1.03 6.69 2.79
CA THR A 510 0.05 5.95 2.11
C THR A 510 1.37 5.97 2.88
N LEU A 511 1.49 6.83 3.91
CA LEU A 511 2.70 6.95 4.72
C LEU A 511 2.97 5.65 5.48
N SER A 512 4.23 5.20 5.46
CA SER A 512 4.60 3.93 6.08
C SER A 512 6.02 4.01 6.63
N GLY A 513 6.13 4.25 7.94
CA GLY A 513 7.41 4.32 8.65
C GLY A 513 8.42 5.18 7.89
N LEU A 514 9.60 4.60 7.63
CA LEU A 514 10.66 5.23 6.86
C LEU A 514 10.64 4.88 5.35
N THR A 515 9.81 3.94 4.90
CA THR A 515 9.78 3.52 3.50
C THR A 515 9.01 4.49 2.59
N ARG A 516 8.02 5.21 3.15
CA ARG A 516 7.28 6.28 2.46
C ARG A 516 7.00 7.45 3.40
N VAL A 517 7.69 8.55 3.15
CA VAL A 517 7.77 9.76 3.99
C VAL A 517 7.51 11.01 3.15
N ARG A 518 7.07 12.10 3.80
CA ARG A 518 6.88 13.41 3.17
C ARG A 518 8.17 14.20 3.09
N ARG A 519 9.05 14.07 4.08
CA ARG A 519 10.38 14.68 4.11
C ARG A 519 11.43 13.59 3.96
N PHE A 520 12.38 13.78 3.06
CA PHE A 520 13.51 12.87 2.88
C PHE A 520 14.78 13.60 2.39
N GLN A 521 15.94 12.98 2.55
CA GLN A 521 17.16 13.37 1.83
C GLN A 521 17.63 12.19 1.00
N GLN A 522 18.07 12.48 -0.22
CA GLN A 522 18.53 11.50 -1.18
C GLN A 522 20.00 11.77 -1.50
N ASP A 523 20.73 10.73 -1.88
CA ASP A 523 22.07 10.84 -2.46
C ASP A 523 22.00 11.30 -3.94
N ASP A 524 21.31 12.41 -4.14
CA ASP A 524 20.94 12.90 -5.45
C ASP A 524 22.15 13.54 -6.13
N ALA A 525 22.43 13.14 -7.37
CA ALA A 525 23.48 13.75 -8.18
C ALA A 525 23.07 13.90 -9.64
N HIS A 526 23.64 14.92 -10.26
CA HIS A 526 23.35 15.35 -11.62
C HIS A 526 24.66 15.52 -12.37
N ILE A 527 24.85 14.72 -13.41
CA ILE A 527 26.04 14.77 -14.26
C ILE A 527 25.65 15.48 -15.55
N PHE A 528 26.27 16.62 -15.80
CA PHE A 528 26.17 17.34 -17.07
C PHE A 528 27.32 16.87 -17.96
N CYS A 529 27.00 16.19 -19.05
CA CYS A 529 27.99 15.58 -19.93
C CYS A 529 27.68 15.86 -21.41
N MET A 530 28.65 15.58 -22.27
CA MET A 530 28.48 15.60 -23.72
C MET A 530 27.81 14.28 -24.19
N MET A 531 27.14 14.29 -25.34
CA MET A 531 26.45 13.10 -25.87
C MET A 531 27.39 11.89 -26.05
N GLU A 532 28.65 12.15 -26.39
CA GLU A 532 29.70 11.13 -26.56
C GLU A 532 30.17 10.53 -25.22
N GLN A 533 29.94 11.21 -24.10
CA GLN A 533 30.38 10.79 -22.76
C GLN A 533 29.33 9.97 -22.01
N ILE A 534 28.12 9.79 -22.57
CA ILE A 534 27.01 9.11 -21.88
C ILE A 534 27.40 7.68 -21.49
N GLU A 535 27.95 6.90 -22.41
CA GLU A 535 28.31 5.49 -22.13
C GLU A 535 29.36 5.39 -21.01
N GLU A 536 30.39 6.25 -21.01
CA GLU A 536 31.43 6.29 -19.96
C GLU A 536 30.84 6.67 -18.59
N GLU A 537 30.01 7.71 -18.52
CA GLU A 537 29.40 8.15 -17.26
C GLU A 537 28.37 7.16 -16.72
N MET A 538 27.63 6.48 -17.60
CA MET A 538 26.70 5.41 -17.24
C MET A 538 27.45 4.22 -16.63
N LYS A 539 28.55 3.80 -17.25
CA LYS A 539 29.43 2.76 -16.70
C LYS A 539 29.96 3.14 -15.31
N GLY A 540 30.47 4.36 -15.15
CA GLY A 540 30.92 4.86 -13.85
C GLY A 540 29.82 4.87 -12.78
N CYS A 541 28.57 5.16 -13.16
CA CYS A 541 27.43 5.06 -12.25
C CYS A 541 27.09 3.61 -11.86
N LEU A 542 27.16 2.66 -12.80
CA LEU A 542 26.93 1.23 -12.52
C LEU A 542 28.04 0.62 -11.65
N GLU A 543 29.29 1.00 -11.86
CA GLU A 543 30.42 0.59 -11.00
C GLU A 543 30.28 1.16 -9.58
N PHE A 544 29.80 2.41 -9.44
CA PHE A 544 29.49 2.98 -8.13
C PHE A 544 28.30 2.27 -7.46
N LEU A 545 27.25 1.93 -8.21
CA LEU A 545 26.17 1.11 -7.68
C LEU A 545 26.71 -0.20 -7.09
N GLN A 546 27.56 -0.89 -7.85
CA GLN A 546 28.15 -2.15 -7.44
C GLN A 546 29.03 -2.02 -6.19
N SER A 547 29.86 -0.97 -6.08
CA SER A 547 30.71 -0.76 -4.89
C SER A 547 29.88 -0.60 -3.62
N VAL A 548 28.83 0.22 -3.68
CA VAL A 548 27.95 0.50 -2.53
C VAL A 548 27.17 -0.74 -2.14
N TYR A 549 26.56 -1.45 -3.10
CA TYR A 549 25.67 -2.57 -2.78
C TYR A 549 26.45 -3.81 -2.33
N THR A 550 27.69 -3.98 -2.81
CA THR A 550 28.60 -5.02 -2.32
C THR A 550 28.94 -4.82 -0.84
N VAL A 551 29.18 -3.58 -0.39
CA VAL A 551 29.44 -3.26 1.02
C VAL A 551 28.25 -3.63 1.92
N PHE A 552 27.02 -3.41 1.45
CA PHE A 552 25.81 -3.81 2.18
C PHE A 552 25.48 -5.30 2.09
N GLY A 553 26.07 -6.02 1.12
CA GLY A 553 25.77 -7.42 0.84
C GLY A 553 24.42 -7.62 0.14
N PHE A 554 23.97 -6.64 -0.65
CA PHE A 554 22.71 -6.72 -1.39
C PHE A 554 22.88 -7.34 -2.78
N SER A 555 21.96 -8.23 -3.15
CA SER A 555 21.73 -8.62 -4.54
C SER A 555 20.74 -7.66 -5.19
N PHE A 556 20.97 -7.28 -6.44
CA PHE A 556 20.11 -6.35 -7.18
C PHE A 556 19.68 -6.91 -8.54
N GLN A 557 18.58 -6.37 -9.07
CA GLN A 557 18.11 -6.59 -10.43
C GLN A 557 18.04 -5.25 -11.16
N LEU A 558 18.53 -5.24 -12.40
CA LEU A 558 18.48 -4.09 -13.28
C LEU A 558 17.26 -4.21 -14.20
N ASN A 559 16.42 -3.18 -14.22
CA ASN A 559 15.34 -3.08 -15.20
C ASN A 559 15.60 -1.89 -16.12
N PHE A 560 15.58 -2.14 -17.42
CA PHE A 560 15.73 -1.11 -18.43
C PHE A 560 14.35 -0.64 -18.89
N SER A 561 13.99 0.59 -18.55
CA SER A 561 12.68 1.17 -18.82
C SER A 561 12.76 2.11 -20.02
N THR A 562 12.07 1.75 -21.10
CA THR A 562 12.11 2.44 -22.41
C THR A 562 10.99 3.46 -22.58
N ARG A 563 11.02 4.20 -23.70
CA ARG A 563 10.12 5.30 -24.06
C ARG A 563 8.63 5.01 -23.76
N PRO A 564 7.96 5.83 -22.92
CA PRO A 564 6.51 5.73 -22.67
C PRO A 564 5.69 6.28 -23.84
N GLU A 565 4.37 6.05 -23.83
CA GLU A 565 3.46 6.60 -24.86
C GLU A 565 3.45 8.14 -24.89
N ASN A 566 3.53 8.78 -23.71
CA ASN A 566 3.56 10.24 -23.55
C ASN A 566 4.98 10.76 -23.32
N PHE A 567 5.85 10.67 -24.33
CA PHE A 567 7.24 11.14 -24.25
C PHE A 567 7.45 12.55 -24.83
N LEU A 568 8.51 13.23 -24.40
CA LEU A 568 8.95 14.51 -24.96
C LEU A 568 10.29 14.36 -25.69
N GLY A 569 10.44 15.05 -26.82
CA GLY A 569 11.68 15.10 -27.61
C GLY A 569 11.60 14.36 -28.93
N GLU A 570 12.68 14.40 -29.70
CA GLU A 570 12.78 13.74 -31.02
C GLU A 570 13.02 12.23 -30.85
N ILE A 571 12.39 11.43 -31.72
CA ILE A 571 12.46 9.96 -31.68
C ILE A 571 13.89 9.47 -31.87
N GLU A 572 14.65 10.15 -32.72
CA GLU A 572 16.04 9.83 -33.04
C GLU A 572 16.95 9.93 -31.80
N ILE A 573 16.72 10.94 -30.95
CA ILE A 573 17.48 11.13 -29.70
C ILE A 573 17.14 9.99 -28.72
N TRP A 574 15.87 9.63 -28.63
CA TRP A 574 15.40 8.51 -27.81
C TRP A 574 16.02 7.19 -28.24
N ASP A 575 15.97 6.88 -29.53
CA ASP A 575 16.53 5.64 -30.08
C ASP A 575 18.05 5.55 -29.84
N GLN A 576 18.76 6.68 -29.97
CA GLN A 576 20.19 6.75 -29.63
C GLN A 576 20.44 6.55 -28.13
N ALA A 577 19.67 7.21 -27.27
CA ALA A 577 19.79 7.11 -25.81
C ALA A 577 19.51 5.69 -25.31
N GLU A 578 18.45 5.06 -25.81
CA GLU A 578 18.08 3.69 -25.46
C GLU A 578 19.18 2.71 -25.87
N LYS A 579 19.75 2.88 -27.06
CA LYS A 579 20.87 2.07 -27.55
C LYS A 579 22.12 2.23 -26.67
N GLN A 580 22.49 3.45 -26.29
CA GLN A 580 23.63 3.71 -25.42
C GLN A 580 23.44 3.10 -24.02
N LEU A 581 22.23 3.18 -23.46
CA LEU A 581 21.90 2.52 -22.18
C LEU A 581 21.97 1.00 -22.29
N GLN A 582 21.43 0.43 -23.36
CA GLN A 582 21.48 -1.00 -23.61
C GLN A 582 22.92 -1.50 -23.76
N ASN A 583 23.76 -0.78 -24.50
CA ASN A 583 25.19 -1.07 -24.63
C ASN A 583 25.89 -1.07 -23.26
N SER A 584 25.66 -0.03 -22.46
CA SER A 584 26.25 0.12 -21.12
C SER A 584 25.85 -1.03 -20.19
N LEU A 585 24.58 -1.46 -20.24
CA LEU A 585 24.08 -2.61 -19.48
C LEU A 585 24.70 -3.93 -19.94
N ASN A 586 24.82 -4.14 -21.26
CA ASN A 586 25.42 -5.35 -21.81
C ASN A 586 26.91 -5.46 -21.48
N GLU A 587 27.64 -4.34 -21.50
CA GLU A 587 29.06 -4.31 -21.12
C GLU A 587 29.27 -4.53 -19.61
N PHE A 588 28.36 -4.03 -18.77
CA PHE A 588 28.40 -4.26 -17.32
C PHE A 588 28.28 -5.75 -16.94
N GLY A 589 27.66 -6.57 -17.80
CA GLY A 589 27.69 -8.04 -17.70
C GLY A 589 26.71 -8.65 -16.70
N GLU A 590 25.93 -7.84 -15.97
CA GLU A 590 24.87 -8.33 -15.08
C GLU A 590 23.54 -8.53 -15.81
N PRO A 591 22.73 -9.56 -15.44
CA PRO A 591 21.43 -9.78 -16.05
C PRO A 591 20.46 -8.61 -15.82
N TRP A 592 19.83 -8.15 -16.90
CA TRP A 592 18.82 -7.10 -16.87
C TRP A 592 17.51 -7.53 -17.55
N LYS A 593 16.40 -6.91 -17.16
CA LYS A 593 15.07 -7.13 -17.75
C LYS A 593 14.57 -5.89 -18.45
N LEU A 594 13.89 -6.05 -19.58
CA LEU A 594 13.24 -4.95 -20.28
C LEU A 594 11.88 -4.64 -19.63
N ASN A 595 11.60 -3.35 -19.38
CA ASN A 595 10.32 -2.86 -18.88
C ASN A 595 9.74 -1.84 -19.87
N PRO A 596 9.10 -2.29 -20.96
CA PRO A 596 8.71 -1.43 -22.06
C PRO A 596 7.68 -0.39 -21.60
N GLY A 597 7.92 0.88 -21.96
CA GLY A 597 6.97 1.97 -21.71
C GLY A 597 6.99 2.57 -20.30
N ASP A 598 7.89 2.12 -19.42
CA ASP A 598 7.99 2.61 -18.03
C ASP A 598 9.06 3.71 -17.85
N GLY A 599 9.65 4.24 -18.94
CA GLY A 599 10.63 5.33 -18.89
C GLY A 599 10.04 6.64 -18.34
N ALA A 600 10.91 7.57 -17.92
CA ALA A 600 10.45 8.92 -17.55
C ALA A 600 10.01 9.69 -18.81
N PHE A 601 9.14 10.69 -18.68
CA PHE A 601 8.66 11.45 -19.85
C PHE A 601 9.79 12.22 -20.59
N TYR A 602 10.95 12.40 -19.96
CA TYR A 602 12.11 13.14 -20.45
C TYR A 602 13.31 12.27 -20.88
N GLY A 603 13.25 10.95 -20.67
CA GLY A 603 14.30 10.04 -21.11
C GLY A 603 14.20 8.62 -20.53
N PRO A 604 14.99 7.68 -21.08
CA PRO A 604 15.03 6.30 -20.59
C PRO A 604 15.73 6.22 -19.22
N LYS A 605 15.41 5.18 -18.44
CA LYS A 605 15.99 4.97 -17.10
C LYS A 605 16.35 3.53 -16.83
N ILE A 606 17.32 3.35 -15.94
CA ILE A 606 17.69 2.09 -15.32
C ILE A 606 17.15 2.10 -13.89
N ASP A 607 16.20 1.21 -13.61
CA ASP A 607 15.62 1.05 -12.28
C ASP A 607 16.30 -0.11 -11.55
N ILE A 608 16.90 0.20 -10.40
CA ILE A 608 17.61 -0.78 -9.59
C ILE A 608 16.71 -1.27 -8.46
N LYS A 609 16.36 -2.55 -8.52
CA LYS A 609 15.56 -3.24 -7.49
C LYS A 609 16.48 -4.07 -6.58
N ILE A 610 16.49 -3.74 -5.30
CA ILE A 610 17.23 -4.49 -4.26
C ILE A 610 16.34 -5.59 -3.72
N LYS A 611 16.89 -6.81 -3.59
CA LYS A 611 16.23 -7.89 -2.86
C LYS A 611 16.64 -7.85 -1.39
N ASP A 612 15.68 -7.71 -0.49
CA ASP A 612 15.94 -7.77 0.96
C ASP A 612 16.07 -9.23 1.47
N ALA A 613 16.49 -9.40 2.73
CA ALA A 613 16.66 -10.73 3.36
C ALA A 613 15.37 -11.56 3.46
N ILE A 614 14.20 -10.94 3.30
CA ILE A 614 12.90 -11.62 3.26
C ILE A 614 12.41 -11.81 1.82
N GLY A 615 13.21 -11.46 0.82
CA GLY A 615 12.94 -11.74 -0.58
C GLY A 615 12.03 -10.74 -1.29
N ARG A 616 11.72 -9.58 -0.69
CA ARG A 616 10.97 -8.50 -1.35
C ARG A 616 11.91 -7.64 -2.16
N TYR A 617 11.40 -7.12 -3.28
CA TYR A 617 12.12 -6.17 -4.12
C TYR A 617 11.74 -4.73 -3.79
N HIS A 618 12.74 -3.89 -3.52
CA HIS A 618 12.58 -2.47 -3.29
C HIS A 618 13.33 -1.68 -4.35
N GLN A 619 12.66 -0.79 -5.07
CA GLN A 619 13.33 0.16 -5.94
C GLN A 619 13.99 1.25 -5.09
N CYS A 620 15.32 1.32 -5.16
CA CYS A 620 16.13 2.21 -4.32
C CYS A 620 16.99 3.14 -5.18
N GLY A 621 17.80 2.54 -6.06
CA GLY A 621 18.62 3.28 -7.01
C GLY A 621 17.90 3.54 -8.33
N THR A 622 18.30 4.61 -8.99
CA THR A 622 17.86 4.95 -10.35
C THR A 622 18.95 5.72 -11.07
N ILE A 623 19.12 5.45 -12.36
CA ILE A 623 19.99 6.24 -13.25
C ILE A 623 19.14 6.61 -14.46
N GLN A 624 18.93 7.90 -14.71
CA GLN A 624 17.97 8.39 -15.69
C GLN A 624 18.63 9.43 -16.59
N LEU A 625 18.41 9.32 -17.90
CA LEU A 625 18.80 10.36 -18.84
C LEU A 625 17.72 11.43 -18.95
N ASP A 626 18.14 12.68 -19.09
CA ASP A 626 17.25 13.81 -19.34
C ASP A 626 17.83 14.73 -20.42
N PHE A 627 17.06 14.81 -21.52
CA PHE A 627 17.32 15.67 -22.67
C PHE A 627 16.46 16.95 -22.65
N GLN A 628 15.44 17.01 -21.79
CA GLN A 628 14.43 18.06 -21.73
C GLN A 628 14.83 19.24 -20.85
N LEU A 629 15.35 18.98 -19.65
CA LEU A 629 15.79 20.05 -18.74
C LEU A 629 16.85 20.96 -19.38
N PRO A 630 17.88 20.45 -20.11
CA PRO A 630 18.80 21.31 -20.85
C PRO A 630 18.12 22.25 -21.84
N ILE A 631 17.05 21.81 -22.51
CA ILE A 631 16.29 22.62 -23.46
C ILE A 631 15.48 23.68 -22.70
N ARG A 632 14.72 23.25 -21.69
CA ARG A 632 13.81 24.11 -20.91
C ARG A 632 14.54 25.22 -20.15
N PHE A 633 15.73 24.94 -19.63
CA PHE A 633 16.58 25.94 -18.96
C PHE A 633 17.57 26.64 -19.91
N ASN A 634 17.54 26.32 -21.21
CA ASN A 634 18.48 26.82 -22.21
C ASN A 634 19.96 26.66 -21.79
N LEU A 635 20.30 25.50 -21.23
CA LEU A 635 21.64 25.17 -20.78
C LEU A 635 22.55 24.98 -22.00
N THR A 636 23.69 25.68 -22.01
CA THR A 636 24.66 25.59 -23.10
C THR A 636 26.09 25.59 -22.59
N TYR A 637 26.98 24.97 -23.37
CA TYR A 637 28.43 25.06 -23.22
C TYR A 637 29.08 25.39 -24.57
N VAL A 638 30.27 25.97 -24.53
CA VAL A 638 31.06 26.31 -25.72
C VAL A 638 31.76 25.04 -26.23
N SER A 639 31.53 24.70 -27.49
CA SER A 639 32.09 23.52 -28.14
C SER A 639 33.61 23.63 -28.34
N LYS A 640 34.24 22.55 -28.82
CA LYS A 640 35.68 22.50 -29.10
C LYS A 640 36.12 23.50 -30.18
N ASP A 641 35.19 23.83 -31.08
CA ASP A 641 35.42 24.69 -32.25
C ASP A 641 35.22 26.19 -31.94
N GLY A 642 34.83 26.54 -30.70
CA GLY A 642 34.90 27.89 -30.15
C GLY A 642 33.71 28.80 -30.48
N ASP A 643 33.03 28.59 -31.61
CA ASP A 643 31.91 29.44 -32.05
C ASP A 643 30.51 28.83 -31.83
N ASP A 644 30.41 27.51 -31.64
CA ASP A 644 29.12 26.82 -31.46
C ASP A 644 28.77 26.61 -29.99
N LYS A 645 27.52 26.95 -29.64
CA LYS A 645 26.90 26.63 -28.35
C LYS A 645 26.14 25.32 -28.46
N THR A 646 26.60 24.31 -27.75
CA THR A 646 25.97 22.98 -27.70
C THR A 646 25.27 22.78 -26.35
N ARG A 647 24.28 21.89 -26.30
CA ARG A 647 23.54 21.56 -25.07
C ARG A 647 24.14 20.33 -24.39
N PRO A 648 24.29 20.34 -23.05
CA PRO A 648 24.67 19.13 -22.32
C PRO A 648 23.50 18.16 -22.23
N VAL A 649 23.81 16.92 -21.90
CA VAL A 649 22.85 15.90 -21.44
C VAL A 649 22.99 15.77 -19.93
N ILE A 650 21.88 15.56 -19.23
CA ILE A 650 21.87 15.36 -17.78
C ILE A 650 21.65 13.88 -17.47
N ILE A 651 22.52 13.31 -16.65
CA ILE A 651 22.27 12.02 -15.99
C ILE A 651 21.85 12.31 -14.55
N HIS A 652 20.60 11.98 -14.23
CA HIS A 652 20.09 11.98 -12.86
C HIS A 652 20.42 10.64 -12.22
N ARG A 653 20.92 10.67 -11.00
CA ARG A 653 21.20 9.41 -10.30
C ARG A 653 20.95 9.49 -8.81
N ALA A 654 20.57 8.34 -8.28
CA ALA A 654 20.62 8.01 -6.87
C ALA A 654 21.04 6.54 -6.74
N ILE A 655 21.96 6.24 -5.83
CA ILE A 655 22.49 4.90 -5.61
C ILE A 655 21.89 4.33 -4.33
N LEU A 656 21.99 5.08 -3.24
CA LEU A 656 21.35 4.77 -1.97
C LEU A 656 19.82 4.93 -2.06
N GLY A 657 19.36 5.93 -2.81
CA GLY A 657 18.00 6.44 -2.71
C GLY A 657 17.86 7.35 -1.50
N SER A 658 16.66 7.45 -0.91
CA SER A 658 16.53 8.23 0.31
C SER A 658 17.20 7.54 1.50
N VAL A 659 17.89 8.32 2.33
CA VAL A 659 18.57 7.82 3.53
C VAL A 659 17.55 7.17 4.47
N GLU A 660 16.35 7.77 4.60
CA GLU A 660 15.24 7.21 5.35
C GLU A 660 14.88 5.80 4.87
N ARG A 661 14.60 5.65 3.57
CA ARG A 661 14.19 4.36 3.01
C ARG A 661 15.31 3.33 3.14
N MET A 662 16.57 3.74 2.94
CA MET A 662 17.70 2.83 3.10
C MET A 662 17.86 2.36 4.55
N ILE A 663 17.71 3.23 5.56
CA ILE A 663 17.71 2.82 6.97
C ILE A 663 16.60 1.81 7.24
N ALA A 664 15.41 2.00 6.65
CA ALA A 664 14.33 1.02 6.74
C ALA A 664 14.80 -0.34 6.22
N ILE A 665 15.25 -0.39 4.97
CA ILE A 665 15.65 -1.63 4.28
C ILE A 665 16.80 -2.32 5.01
N LEU A 666 17.82 -1.59 5.46
CA LEU A 666 18.94 -2.15 6.24
C LEU A 666 18.47 -2.70 7.59
N SER A 667 17.54 -2.00 8.27
CA SER A 667 16.95 -2.50 9.52
C SER A 667 16.27 -3.85 9.30
N GLU A 668 15.47 -4.00 8.25
CA GLU A 668 14.73 -5.24 7.97
C GLU A 668 15.68 -6.36 7.49
N ASN A 669 16.64 -6.00 6.63
CA ASN A 669 17.63 -6.92 6.07
C ASN A 669 18.47 -7.59 7.17
N TYR A 670 19.02 -6.77 8.08
CA TYR A 670 19.85 -7.26 9.18
C TYR A 670 19.05 -7.68 10.42
N GLY A 671 17.72 -7.52 10.42
CA GLY A 671 16.87 -7.79 11.59
C GLY A 671 17.30 -6.98 12.82
N GLY A 672 17.74 -5.74 12.60
CA GLY A 672 18.27 -4.84 13.64
C GLY A 672 19.67 -5.18 14.14
N LYS A 673 20.37 -6.16 13.55
CA LYS A 673 21.76 -6.52 13.90
C LYS A 673 22.76 -5.86 12.96
N TRP A 674 23.04 -4.59 13.21
CA TRP A 674 23.87 -3.75 12.36
C TRP A 674 25.30 -4.28 12.20
N PRO A 675 25.91 -4.17 11.00
CA PRO A 675 27.35 -4.33 10.81
C PRO A 675 28.14 -3.41 11.73
N PHE A 676 29.36 -3.81 12.11
CA PHE A 676 30.15 -3.09 13.11
C PHE A 676 30.36 -1.60 12.79
N TRP A 677 30.61 -1.25 11.53
CA TRP A 677 30.82 0.14 11.10
C TRP A 677 29.54 1.00 11.16
N LEU A 678 28.37 0.38 11.05
CA LEU A 678 27.07 1.06 11.04
C LEU A 678 26.37 1.04 12.40
N SER A 679 26.78 0.14 13.29
CA SER A 679 26.15 -0.03 14.61
C SER A 679 26.33 1.22 15.48
N PRO A 680 25.24 1.82 16.01
CA PRO A 680 25.33 2.94 16.95
C PRO A 680 25.85 2.51 18.34
N ARG A 681 26.02 1.20 18.58
CA ARG A 681 26.61 0.63 19.79
C ARG A 681 27.64 -0.41 19.38
N GLN A 682 28.83 0.06 19.03
CA GLN A 682 29.91 -0.80 18.56
C GLN A 682 30.52 -1.64 19.69
N VAL A 683 30.72 -1.03 20.86
CA VAL A 683 31.33 -1.68 22.03
C VAL A 683 30.52 -1.35 23.30
N MET A 684 30.38 -2.31 24.20
CA MET A 684 29.85 -2.12 25.55
C MET A 684 30.86 -2.64 26.57
N VAL A 685 31.34 -1.73 27.43
CA VAL A 685 32.25 -2.10 28.53
C VAL A 685 31.41 -2.38 29.77
N ILE A 686 31.51 -3.58 30.32
CA ILE A 686 30.76 -4.03 31.51
C ILE A 686 31.78 -4.33 32.62
N PRO A 687 31.87 -3.50 33.68
CA PRO A 687 32.72 -3.80 34.82
C PRO A 687 32.15 -4.98 35.63
N ILE A 688 33.02 -5.88 36.13
CA ILE A 688 32.62 -7.02 36.98
C ILE A 688 32.16 -6.56 38.37
N GLY A 689 32.70 -5.44 38.86
CA GLY A 689 32.33 -4.85 40.14
C GLY A 689 32.88 -3.41 40.31
N PRO A 690 32.55 -2.74 41.43
CA PRO A 690 32.83 -1.32 41.62
C PRO A 690 34.32 -0.95 41.53
N THR A 691 35.22 -1.87 41.92
CA THR A 691 36.67 -1.66 41.88
C THR A 691 37.22 -1.51 40.45
N CYS A 692 36.49 -1.98 39.44
CA CYS A 692 36.88 -1.89 38.03
C CYS A 692 36.21 -0.72 37.30
N GLU A 693 35.37 0.09 37.96
CA GLU A 693 34.59 1.15 37.31
C GLU A 693 35.48 2.23 36.68
N GLU A 694 36.51 2.69 37.39
CA GLU A 694 37.43 3.70 36.87
C GLU A 694 38.15 3.19 35.61
N TYR A 695 38.65 1.95 35.66
CA TYR A 695 39.27 1.32 34.50
C TYR A 695 38.29 1.14 33.35
N ALA A 696 37.05 0.74 33.63
CA ALA A 696 36.01 0.61 32.62
C ALA A 696 35.68 1.96 31.94
N LEU A 697 35.66 3.06 32.70
CA LEU A 697 35.47 4.41 32.16
C LEU A 697 36.65 4.83 31.28
N GLN A 698 37.89 4.57 31.70
CA GLN A 698 39.08 4.82 30.88
C GLN A 698 39.06 4.00 29.59
N ALA A 699 38.73 2.71 29.68
CA ALA A 699 38.58 1.82 28.53
C ALA A 699 37.49 2.34 27.57
N ARG A 700 36.33 2.73 28.10
CA ARG A 700 35.23 3.32 27.32
C ARG A 700 35.70 4.56 26.54
N ILE A 701 36.40 5.49 27.19
CA ILE A 701 36.90 6.70 26.54
C ILE A 701 37.88 6.32 25.41
N ARG A 702 38.80 5.39 25.65
CA ARG A 702 39.77 4.95 24.63
C ARG A 702 39.14 4.30 23.40
N VAL A 703 38.00 3.64 23.55
CA VAL A 703 37.30 2.98 22.43
C VAL A 703 36.20 3.83 21.78
N THR A 704 35.92 5.03 22.32
CA THR A 704 34.93 5.97 21.77
C THR A 704 35.59 7.06 20.90
N ILE A 705 36.92 7.18 20.96
CA ILE A 705 37.77 7.96 20.05
C ILE A 705 38.12 7.06 18.87
#